data_AF-A0A0L8G8U4-F1
#
_entry.id   AF-A0A0L8G8U4-F1
#
_cell.length_a   1.000
_cell.length_b   1.000
_cell.length_c   1.000
_cell.angle_alpha   90.00
_cell.angle_beta   90.00
_cell.angle_gamma   90.00
#
_symmetry.space_group_name_H-M   'P 1'
#
loop_
_entity.id
_entity.type
_entity.pdbx_description
1 polymer ?
#
loop_
_entity_poly.entity_id
_entity_poly.type
_entity_poly.pdbx_seq_one_letter_code
_entity_poly.pdbx_strand_id
1 'polypeptide(L)'
;MPTVVRPRSTSITATASTSDLTTTSAENNDALFATSNGSFLHLGDSDSVVIQEPGSETRKFDSFTPTVVKPCSSASFTNVDQTSLEVGIVRQFTFTSSLQRMSVIVRKLGTNHMDIYSKGAPEKIASLCNPDSIPADFSDILHKYTVQGFRVLALSWKELDPKLTWHQAQRINREKVEHNLNFLGLLIMKNTLKPESAPVIKTLQAANIRSVMVTGDMILTAVSVARNCGMVKPKQNVIIVNASPPEDGQEAQIHWEQSESVTDDSLSESDQEGYHSIRCESDSRRYHFAVSGKAFSVLKTYFPQLLNQVCERGTIFARMSPDQKAQLVEKFQELEYGTGFCGDGANDCEALKAAHAGISLSETEASVAAPFTSKNQNIECVVTVIKEGRAALVTSFGCFKYMALYSIIQFVSVLILYTYATNLADFQFLYIDLIITTSVAVLMGYTQSNNKLAVKKPAGSLIKLTNIFSILSQILVVICFQTSAFLYLRNQSWYKPVKKITSDDVVKCSETTLMFLVSSFQYIFVAFAFSKGPPHRKLFYTNVPFTFVTVLLVGFTLLLLLHPFSFLTQFFQMVPFENTHFKMILLVIIVCNAVSCLFIEFLIVDFNIFSRLRRKFQWRKRKVKLHKKLDRQLQLMCDWPPVGNCTYASDFLASNTVANSIIEQNSMDTSIEMSR
;
A
#
# COMPACT_ATOMS: atom_id res chain seq x y z
N MET A 1 -48.23 18.31 -7.01
CA MET A 1 -46.90 18.91 -7.28
C MET A 1 -45.97 18.46 -6.16
N PRO A 2 -44.69 18.07 -6.40
CA PRO A 2 -43.79 18.40 -7.53
C PRO A 2 -43.40 17.16 -8.39
N THR A 3 -43.33 17.27 -9.72
CA THR A 3 -42.15 17.56 -10.59
C THR A 3 -41.10 16.44 -10.66
N VAL A 4 -41.30 15.48 -11.57
CA VAL A 4 -40.27 14.52 -12.03
C VAL A 4 -39.69 15.04 -13.35
N VAL A 5 -38.43 15.44 -13.31
CA VAL A 5 -37.67 15.91 -14.47
C VAL A 5 -37.17 14.71 -15.28
N ARG A 6 -37.62 14.57 -16.53
CA ARG A 6 -37.03 13.65 -17.51
C ARG A 6 -35.76 14.28 -18.12
N PRO A 7 -34.64 13.55 -18.24
CA PRO A 7 -33.55 13.97 -19.12
C PRO A 7 -33.87 13.63 -20.58
N ARG A 8 -33.52 14.58 -21.45
CA ARG A 8 -33.72 14.60 -22.91
C ARG A 8 -32.92 13.50 -23.61
N SER A 9 -33.58 12.84 -24.57
CA SER A 9 -32.96 12.05 -25.63
C SER A 9 -32.08 12.96 -26.51
N THR A 10 -30.78 12.72 -26.52
CA THR A 10 -29.86 13.23 -27.55
C THR A 10 -29.44 12.03 -28.40
N SER A 11 -29.92 12.00 -29.64
CA SER A 11 -29.49 11.09 -30.68
C SER A 11 -28.08 11.47 -31.11
N ILE A 12 -27.10 10.63 -30.79
CA ILE A 12 -25.76 10.68 -31.39
C ILE A 12 -25.70 9.54 -32.40
N THR A 13 -25.80 9.91 -33.68
CA THR A 13 -25.56 9.05 -34.82
C THR A 13 -24.05 8.84 -34.93
N ALA A 14 -23.54 7.69 -34.48
CA ALA A 14 -22.16 7.29 -34.72
C ALA A 14 -22.15 6.27 -35.86
N THR A 15 -21.70 6.73 -37.03
CA THR A 15 -21.31 5.88 -38.16
C THR A 15 -20.07 5.10 -37.76
N ALA A 16 -20.22 3.81 -37.46
CA ALA A 16 -19.09 2.91 -37.21
C ALA A 16 -18.44 2.53 -38.55
N SER A 17 -17.27 3.09 -38.80
CA SER A 17 -16.31 2.58 -39.77
C SER A 17 -15.75 1.25 -39.28
N THR A 18 -15.67 0.29 -40.18
CA THR A 18 -15.01 -1.01 -40.02
C THR A 18 -13.53 -0.84 -39.68
N SER A 19 -13.18 -0.84 -38.38
CA SER A 19 -11.78 -1.01 -37.93
C SER A 19 -11.60 -1.48 -36.47
N ASP A 20 -12.66 -1.66 -35.68
CA ASP A 20 -12.52 -2.03 -34.26
C ASP A 20 -12.74 -3.53 -34.03
N LEU A 21 -11.78 -4.33 -34.46
CA LEU A 21 -11.52 -5.65 -33.88
C LEU A 21 -10.51 -5.43 -32.76
N THR A 22 -11.00 -5.36 -31.52
CA THR A 22 -10.15 -5.33 -30.32
C THR A 22 -9.43 -6.66 -30.17
N THR A 23 -8.23 -6.76 -30.73
CA THR A 23 -7.23 -7.76 -30.33
C THR A 23 -6.82 -7.47 -28.89
N THR A 24 -7.40 -8.18 -27.94
CA THR A 24 -6.81 -8.30 -26.60
C THR A 24 -5.48 -9.05 -26.77
N SER A 25 -4.36 -8.33 -26.61
CA SER A 25 -3.01 -8.89 -26.64
C SER A 25 -2.86 -9.93 -25.52
N ALA A 26 -2.98 -11.21 -25.87
CA ALA A 26 -2.48 -12.29 -25.02
C ALA A 26 -0.96 -12.32 -25.16
N GLU A 27 -0.24 -11.85 -24.14
CA GLU A 27 1.20 -12.11 -24.03
C GLU A 27 1.44 -13.63 -24.04
N ASN A 28 2.43 -14.07 -24.81
CA ASN A 28 2.88 -15.47 -24.99
C ASN A 28 2.89 -16.25 -23.67
N ASN A 29 1.81 -16.98 -23.38
CA ASN A 29 1.75 -17.95 -22.32
C ASN A 29 1.98 -19.33 -22.92
N ASP A 30 3.19 -19.88 -22.75
CA ASP A 30 3.48 -21.27 -23.11
C ASP A 30 2.60 -22.20 -22.27
N ALA A 31 1.51 -22.69 -22.86
CA ALA A 31 0.60 -23.66 -22.26
C ALA A 31 0.89 -25.05 -22.82
N LEU A 32 1.19 -25.99 -21.92
CA LEU A 32 1.47 -27.38 -22.27
C LEU A 32 0.29 -28.25 -21.81
N PHE A 33 -0.23 -29.07 -22.71
CA PHE A 33 -1.28 -30.03 -22.42
C PHE A 33 -0.69 -31.43 -22.24
N ALA A 34 -0.78 -31.97 -21.03
CA ALA A 34 -0.34 -33.33 -20.70
C ALA A 34 -1.51 -34.31 -20.88
N THR A 35 -1.36 -35.24 -21.82
CA THR A 35 -2.36 -36.27 -22.14
C THR A 35 -2.22 -37.51 -21.23
N SER A 36 -3.29 -38.30 -21.09
CA SER A 36 -3.31 -39.57 -20.36
C SER A 36 -2.25 -40.60 -20.82
N ASN A 37 -1.72 -40.43 -22.04
CA ASN A 37 -0.75 -41.35 -22.64
C ASN A 37 0.71 -40.89 -22.43
N GLY A 38 0.94 -39.87 -21.60
CA GLY A 38 2.27 -39.33 -21.31
C GLY A 38 2.84 -38.40 -22.39
N SER A 39 2.10 -38.12 -23.47
CA SER A 39 2.50 -37.14 -24.50
C SER A 39 2.12 -35.70 -24.12
N PHE A 40 3.00 -34.75 -24.46
CA PHE A 40 2.78 -33.31 -24.29
C PHE A 40 2.40 -32.67 -25.62
N LEU A 41 1.30 -31.92 -25.63
CA LEU A 41 0.87 -31.10 -26.75
C LEU A 41 1.12 -29.63 -26.41
N HIS A 42 1.85 -28.92 -27.28
CA HIS A 42 1.98 -27.47 -27.18
C HIS A 42 0.68 -26.84 -27.67
N LEU A 43 -0.01 -26.09 -26.82
CA LEU A 43 -1.10 -25.24 -27.28
C LEU A 43 -0.43 -24.02 -27.93
N GLY A 44 -0.45 -23.97 -29.26
CA GLY A 44 0.00 -22.80 -30.02
C GLY A 44 -0.87 -21.58 -29.76
N ASP A 45 -0.41 -20.42 -30.23
CA ASP A 45 -1.02 -19.10 -30.00
C ASP A 45 -2.56 -19.11 -30.16
N SER A 46 -3.21 -18.31 -29.30
CA SER A 46 -4.67 -18.10 -29.27
C SER A 46 -5.29 -17.67 -30.61
N ASP A 47 -4.47 -17.32 -31.60
CA ASP A 47 -4.85 -16.94 -32.96
C ASP A 47 -5.25 -18.13 -33.86
N SER A 48 -5.16 -19.36 -33.34
CA SER A 48 -5.47 -20.60 -34.06
C SER A 48 -6.96 -20.98 -34.11
N VAL A 49 -7.85 -20.25 -33.42
CA VAL A 49 -9.29 -20.57 -33.32
C VAL A 49 -10.15 -19.31 -33.52
N VAL A 50 -11.10 -19.35 -34.46
CA VAL A 50 -12.07 -18.28 -34.69
C VAL A 50 -13.35 -18.58 -33.93
N ILE A 51 -13.77 -17.65 -33.06
CA ILE A 51 -15.03 -17.70 -32.33
C ILE A 51 -16.02 -16.78 -33.04
N GLN A 52 -17.09 -17.33 -33.59
CA GLN A 52 -18.16 -16.56 -34.20
C GLN A 52 -19.30 -16.41 -33.19
N GLU A 53 -19.43 -15.22 -32.60
CA GLU A 53 -20.54 -14.87 -31.71
C GLU A 53 -21.80 -14.47 -32.50
N PRO A 54 -23.01 -14.75 -31.99
CA PRO A 54 -24.25 -14.27 -32.61
C PRO A 54 -24.31 -12.74 -32.56
N GLY A 55 -24.75 -12.10 -33.67
CA GLY A 55 -24.87 -10.65 -33.77
C GLY A 55 -25.91 -10.05 -32.81
N SER A 56 -25.88 -8.73 -32.61
CA SER A 56 -26.80 -8.01 -31.71
C SER A 56 -28.27 -8.22 -32.08
N GLU A 57 -29.06 -8.73 -31.12
CA GLU A 57 -30.50 -8.99 -31.26
C GLU A 57 -31.25 -7.72 -31.69
N THR A 58 -31.81 -7.73 -32.91
CA THR A 58 -32.58 -6.57 -33.42
C THR A 58 -34.08 -6.84 -33.52
N ARG A 59 -34.54 -8.11 -33.39
CA ARG A 59 -35.98 -8.44 -33.40
C ARG A 59 -36.34 -9.54 -32.40
N LYS A 60 -37.56 -9.45 -31.85
CA LYS A 60 -38.19 -10.38 -30.88
C LYS A 60 -38.29 -11.86 -31.31
N PHE A 61 -37.82 -12.22 -32.50
CA PHE A 61 -37.88 -13.57 -33.08
C PHE A 61 -36.55 -14.05 -33.67
N ASP A 62 -35.41 -13.42 -33.36
CA ASP A 62 -34.12 -13.96 -33.77
C ASP A 62 -33.91 -15.33 -33.10
N SER A 63 -33.78 -16.36 -33.93
CA SER A 63 -33.42 -17.71 -33.48
C SER A 63 -32.05 -17.66 -32.82
N PHE A 64 -31.98 -18.08 -31.55
CA PHE A 64 -30.72 -18.22 -30.79
C PHE A 64 -29.69 -19.00 -31.62
N THR A 65 -28.74 -18.28 -32.22
CA THR A 65 -27.61 -18.88 -32.93
C THR A 65 -26.53 -19.17 -31.90
N PRO A 66 -26.12 -20.44 -31.70
CA PRO A 66 -25.07 -20.78 -30.75
C PRO A 66 -23.72 -20.24 -31.24
N THR A 67 -22.85 -19.87 -30.30
CA THR A 67 -21.47 -19.51 -30.63
C THR A 67 -20.77 -20.70 -31.28
N VAL A 68 -20.25 -20.51 -32.49
CA VAL A 68 -19.55 -21.57 -33.24
C VAL A 68 -18.05 -21.34 -33.14
N VAL A 69 -17.34 -22.40 -32.75
CA VAL A 69 -15.88 -22.42 -32.66
C VAL A 69 -15.35 -23.15 -33.90
N LYS A 70 -14.48 -22.48 -34.66
CA LYS A 70 -13.87 -23.01 -35.88
C LYS A 70 -12.34 -22.95 -35.81
N PRO A 71 -11.62 -23.99 -36.25
CA PRO A 71 -10.17 -23.91 -36.40
C PRO A 71 -9.79 -22.92 -37.53
N CYS A 72 -8.76 -22.09 -37.31
CA CYS A 72 -8.23 -21.20 -38.33
C CYS A 72 -7.49 -22.02 -39.41
N SER A 73 -7.73 -21.73 -40.69
CA SER A 73 -7.32 -22.56 -41.84
C SER A 73 -5.80 -22.69 -42.09
N SER A 74 -4.95 -22.14 -41.20
CA SER A 74 -3.51 -21.98 -41.42
C SER A 74 -2.57 -22.65 -40.41
N ALA A 75 -3.05 -23.49 -39.49
CA ALA A 75 -2.18 -24.19 -38.52
C ALA A 75 -2.29 -25.72 -38.61
N SER A 76 -1.29 -26.36 -39.23
CA SER A 76 -0.71 -27.69 -38.89
C SER A 76 -1.60 -28.84 -38.38
N PHE A 77 -2.84 -28.98 -38.83
CA PHE A 77 -3.63 -30.21 -38.68
C PHE A 77 -3.64 -30.98 -40.01
N THR A 78 -2.51 -31.60 -40.37
CA THR A 78 -2.30 -32.22 -41.69
C THR A 78 -2.98 -33.59 -41.91
N ASN A 79 -3.89 -34.05 -41.05
CA ASN A 79 -4.51 -35.38 -41.21
C ASN A 79 -5.94 -35.54 -40.65
N VAL A 80 -6.68 -34.46 -40.39
CA VAL A 80 -8.08 -34.57 -39.92
C VAL A 80 -8.97 -33.67 -40.78
N ASP A 81 -10.05 -34.21 -41.33
CA ASP A 81 -11.02 -33.47 -42.15
C ASP A 81 -11.44 -32.16 -41.44
N GLN A 82 -11.04 -31.01 -41.99
CA GLN A 82 -11.24 -29.69 -41.38
C GLN A 82 -12.72 -29.35 -41.14
N THR A 83 -13.64 -29.96 -41.89
CA THR A 83 -15.09 -29.84 -41.73
C THR A 83 -15.64 -30.58 -40.51
N SER A 84 -14.87 -31.51 -39.93
CA SER A 84 -15.29 -32.34 -38.80
C SER A 84 -14.98 -31.74 -37.43
N LEU A 85 -14.29 -30.59 -37.35
CA LEU A 85 -13.84 -29.98 -36.09
C LEU A 85 -14.66 -28.76 -35.65
N GLU A 86 -15.73 -28.41 -36.38
CA GLU A 86 -16.63 -27.33 -35.97
C GLU A 86 -17.48 -27.75 -34.77
N VAL A 87 -17.44 -26.93 -33.71
CA VAL A 87 -18.12 -27.21 -32.45
C VAL A 87 -19.02 -26.01 -32.11
N GLY A 88 -20.33 -26.27 -31.97
CA GLY A 88 -21.29 -25.28 -31.50
C GLY A 88 -21.45 -25.33 -29.99
N ILE A 89 -21.28 -24.20 -29.30
CA ILE A 89 -21.52 -24.10 -27.86
C ILE A 89 -23.02 -23.94 -27.63
N VAL A 90 -23.63 -24.96 -27.03
CA VAL A 90 -25.07 -24.98 -26.72
C VAL A 90 -25.34 -24.18 -25.45
N ARG A 91 -24.54 -24.42 -24.39
CA ARG A 91 -24.70 -23.75 -23.10
C ARG A 91 -23.39 -23.68 -22.35
N GLN A 92 -23.14 -22.54 -21.71
CA GLN A 92 -22.01 -22.34 -20.82
C GLN A 92 -22.47 -22.26 -19.36
N PHE A 93 -21.84 -23.05 -18.50
CA PHE A 93 -21.88 -22.88 -17.05
C PHE A 93 -20.65 -22.07 -16.64
N THR A 94 -20.89 -20.83 -16.21
CA THR A 94 -19.83 -19.92 -15.79
C THR A 94 -19.07 -20.45 -14.57
N PHE A 95 -17.84 -19.97 -14.43
CA PHE A 95 -17.03 -20.27 -13.26
C PHE A 95 -17.68 -19.70 -12.00
N THR A 96 -17.69 -20.49 -10.93
CA THR A 96 -18.15 -20.04 -9.61
C THR A 96 -17.10 -20.39 -8.57
N SER A 97 -16.69 -19.42 -7.76
CA SER A 97 -15.61 -19.58 -6.76
C SER A 97 -15.88 -20.68 -5.73
N SER A 98 -17.16 -20.92 -5.38
CA SER A 98 -17.56 -22.00 -4.49
C SER A 98 -17.35 -23.40 -5.09
N LEU A 99 -17.58 -23.55 -6.40
CA LEU A 99 -17.46 -24.82 -7.13
C LEU A 99 -16.07 -25.04 -7.74
N GLN A 100 -15.31 -23.97 -7.97
CA GLN A 100 -13.94 -23.97 -8.53
C GLN A 100 -13.82 -24.67 -9.88
N ARG A 101 -14.87 -24.63 -10.70
CA ARG A 101 -14.94 -25.25 -12.02
C ARG A 101 -15.89 -24.50 -12.95
N MET A 102 -15.74 -24.71 -14.25
CA MET A 102 -16.66 -24.26 -15.30
C MET A 102 -16.84 -25.37 -16.33
N SER A 103 -17.99 -25.38 -17.00
CA SER A 103 -18.33 -26.44 -17.95
C SER A 103 -19.07 -25.87 -19.16
N VAL A 104 -18.91 -26.50 -20.30
CA VAL A 104 -19.59 -26.13 -21.55
C VAL A 104 -20.24 -27.36 -22.15
N ILE A 105 -21.52 -27.23 -22.52
CA ILE A 105 -22.21 -28.21 -23.35
C ILE A 105 -22.00 -27.81 -24.78
N VAL A 106 -21.50 -28.72 -25.59
CA VAL A 106 -21.19 -28.49 -26.98
C VAL A 106 -21.83 -29.55 -27.86
N ARG A 107 -22.03 -29.20 -29.13
CA ARG A 107 -22.47 -30.12 -30.17
C ARG A 107 -21.51 -30.03 -31.34
N LYS A 108 -20.92 -31.17 -31.70
CA LYS A 108 -20.05 -31.29 -32.86
C LYS A 108 -20.89 -31.32 -34.14
N LEU A 109 -20.42 -30.68 -35.21
CA LEU A 109 -21.11 -30.70 -36.49
C LEU A 109 -21.13 -32.14 -37.04
N GLY A 110 -22.31 -32.66 -37.37
CA GLY A 110 -22.48 -34.03 -37.88
C GLY A 110 -22.76 -35.10 -36.82
N THR A 111 -22.70 -34.80 -35.51
CA THR A 111 -23.11 -35.74 -34.47
C THR A 111 -24.52 -35.43 -33.93
N ASN A 112 -25.24 -36.50 -33.53
CA ASN A 112 -26.57 -36.41 -32.94
C ASN A 112 -26.56 -36.38 -31.40
N HIS A 113 -25.40 -36.57 -30.76
CA HIS A 113 -25.23 -36.41 -29.32
C HIS A 113 -24.60 -35.04 -29.00
N MET A 114 -24.71 -34.64 -27.73
CA MET A 114 -24.03 -33.47 -27.17
C MET A 114 -22.96 -33.94 -26.20
N ASP A 115 -21.86 -33.20 -26.12
CA ASP A 115 -20.78 -33.47 -25.18
C ASP A 115 -20.72 -32.38 -24.12
N ILE A 116 -20.32 -32.73 -22.90
CA ILE A 116 -19.94 -31.76 -21.89
C ILE A 116 -18.42 -31.80 -21.69
N TYR A 117 -17.79 -30.64 -21.73
CA TYR A 117 -16.40 -30.44 -21.33
C TYR A 117 -16.37 -29.63 -20.05
N SER A 118 -15.54 -30.03 -19.10
CA SER A 118 -15.34 -29.33 -17.83
C SER A 118 -13.87 -29.03 -17.61
N LYS A 119 -13.60 -27.84 -17.06
CA LYS A 119 -12.26 -27.44 -16.60
C LYS A 119 -12.34 -26.85 -15.20
N GLY A 120 -11.35 -27.15 -14.36
CA GLY A 120 -11.34 -26.65 -12.99
C GLY A 120 -10.12 -27.07 -12.18
N ALA A 121 -10.23 -26.88 -10.87
CA ALA A 121 -9.21 -27.34 -9.93
C ALA A 121 -9.04 -28.87 -10.04
N PRO A 122 -7.79 -29.39 -10.09
CA PRO A 122 -7.53 -30.82 -10.28
C PRO A 122 -8.28 -31.74 -9.31
N GLU A 123 -8.26 -31.45 -8.01
CA GLU A 123 -9.00 -32.21 -6.98
C GLU A 123 -10.52 -32.21 -7.21
N LYS A 124 -11.08 -31.07 -7.64
CA LYS A 124 -12.53 -30.95 -7.88
C LYS A 124 -12.96 -31.69 -9.12
N ILE A 125 -12.17 -31.62 -10.20
CA ILE A 125 -12.49 -32.39 -11.41
C ILE A 125 -12.31 -33.88 -11.16
N ALA A 126 -11.22 -34.29 -10.48
CA ALA A 126 -11.00 -35.69 -10.10
C ALA A 126 -12.18 -36.26 -9.29
N SER A 127 -12.74 -35.51 -8.34
CA SER A 127 -13.92 -35.95 -7.56
C SER A 127 -15.20 -36.15 -8.36
N LEU A 128 -15.29 -35.60 -9.58
CA LEU A 128 -16.45 -35.73 -10.47
C LEU A 128 -16.20 -36.74 -11.60
N CYS A 129 -14.96 -37.21 -11.73
CA CYS A 129 -14.56 -38.16 -12.76
C CYS A 129 -14.78 -39.60 -12.29
N ASN A 130 -14.94 -40.51 -13.25
CA ASN A 130 -14.95 -41.93 -12.99
C ASN A 130 -13.56 -42.36 -12.47
N PRO A 131 -13.45 -43.11 -11.37
CA PRO A 131 -12.17 -43.53 -10.80
C PRO A 131 -11.27 -44.24 -11.82
N ASP A 132 -11.85 -45.06 -12.69
CA ASP A 132 -11.12 -45.83 -13.72
C ASP A 132 -10.47 -44.95 -14.81
N SER A 133 -10.95 -43.71 -14.97
CA SER A 133 -10.39 -42.76 -15.95
C SER A 133 -9.18 -42.00 -15.43
N ILE A 134 -8.92 -42.06 -14.11
CA ILE A 134 -7.85 -41.29 -13.46
C ILE A 134 -6.58 -42.16 -13.41
N PRO A 135 -5.46 -41.71 -14.02
CA PRO A 135 -4.19 -42.41 -13.94
C PRO A 135 -3.69 -42.56 -12.49
N ALA A 136 -3.00 -43.66 -12.19
CA ALA A 136 -2.47 -43.94 -10.85
C ALA A 136 -1.41 -42.91 -10.40
N ASP A 137 -0.68 -42.32 -11.34
CA ASP A 137 0.36 -41.30 -11.14
C ASP A 137 -0.17 -39.86 -11.11
N PHE A 138 -1.50 -39.67 -11.18
CA PHE A 138 -2.14 -38.35 -11.21
C PHE A 138 -1.68 -37.44 -10.07
N SER A 139 -1.66 -37.97 -8.84
CA SER A 139 -1.28 -37.21 -7.64
C SER A 139 0.20 -36.81 -7.66
N ASP A 140 1.09 -37.71 -8.10
CA ASP A 140 2.54 -37.47 -8.15
C ASP A 140 2.90 -36.44 -9.20
N ILE A 141 2.29 -36.53 -10.40
CA ILE A 141 2.47 -35.56 -11.48
C ILE A 141 1.92 -34.19 -11.07
N LEU A 142 0.73 -34.15 -10.47
CA LEU A 142 0.15 -32.91 -9.96
C LEU A 142 1.06 -32.27 -8.92
N HIS A 143 1.58 -33.05 -7.97
CA HIS A 143 2.51 -32.58 -6.95
C HIS A 143 3.78 -32.01 -7.58
N LYS A 144 4.43 -32.76 -8.49
CA LYS A 144 5.64 -32.33 -9.19
C LYS A 144 5.50 -30.96 -9.85
N TYR A 145 4.45 -30.75 -10.65
CA TYR A 145 4.25 -29.48 -11.36
C TYR A 145 3.81 -28.34 -10.45
N THR A 146 3.04 -28.64 -9.40
CA THR A 146 2.59 -27.59 -8.46
C THR A 146 3.71 -27.11 -7.54
N VAL A 147 4.62 -27.99 -7.11
CA VAL A 147 5.85 -27.62 -6.38
C VAL A 147 6.78 -26.76 -7.23
N GLN A 148 6.89 -27.06 -8.52
CA GLN A 148 7.64 -26.24 -9.48
C GLN A 148 7.01 -24.85 -9.71
N GLY A 149 5.81 -24.59 -9.20
CA GLY A 149 5.14 -23.29 -9.31
C GLY A 149 4.30 -23.13 -10.58
N PHE A 150 4.00 -24.21 -11.29
CA PHE A 150 3.08 -24.15 -12.41
C PHE A 150 1.63 -24.08 -11.93
N ARG A 151 0.79 -23.37 -12.70
CA ARG A 151 -0.66 -23.36 -12.56
C ARG A 151 -1.21 -24.55 -13.33
N VAL A 152 -1.81 -25.49 -12.61
CA VAL A 152 -2.34 -26.73 -13.16
C VAL A 152 -3.88 -26.72 -13.12
N LEU A 153 -4.51 -27.02 -14.25
CA LEU A 153 -5.95 -27.25 -14.37
C LEU A 153 -6.19 -28.68 -14.84
N ALA A 154 -7.28 -29.30 -14.39
CA ALA A 154 -7.72 -30.57 -14.94
C ALA A 154 -8.83 -30.34 -15.98
N LEU A 155 -8.79 -31.13 -17.05
CA LEU A 155 -9.82 -31.20 -18.07
C LEU A 155 -10.50 -32.57 -18.01
N SER A 156 -11.82 -32.57 -18.17
CA SER A 156 -12.63 -33.78 -18.24
C SER A 156 -13.76 -33.60 -19.25
N TRP A 157 -14.29 -34.70 -19.74
CA TRP A 157 -15.39 -34.68 -20.71
C TRP A 157 -16.39 -35.82 -20.48
N LYS A 158 -17.60 -35.70 -21.02
CA LYS A 158 -18.60 -36.78 -21.02
C LYS A 158 -19.55 -36.63 -22.19
N GLU A 159 -19.88 -37.74 -22.85
CA GLU A 159 -20.97 -37.82 -23.82
C GLU A 159 -22.32 -37.80 -23.08
N LEU A 160 -23.21 -36.88 -23.45
CA LEU A 160 -24.56 -36.78 -22.88
C LEU A 160 -25.52 -37.71 -23.63
N ASP A 161 -26.64 -38.08 -22.97
CA ASP A 161 -27.65 -38.97 -23.56
C ASP A 161 -28.07 -38.45 -24.96
N PRO A 162 -27.99 -39.28 -26.02
CA PRO A 162 -28.42 -38.92 -27.37
C PRO A 162 -29.87 -38.45 -27.48
N LYS A 163 -30.72 -38.78 -26.49
CA LYS A 163 -32.12 -38.34 -26.43
C LYS A 163 -32.29 -36.91 -25.87
N LEU A 164 -31.23 -36.30 -25.35
CA LEU A 164 -31.27 -34.97 -24.79
C LEU A 164 -31.52 -33.95 -25.93
N THR A 165 -32.64 -33.25 -25.86
CA THR A 165 -32.98 -32.20 -26.84
C THR A 165 -32.29 -30.88 -26.50
N TRP A 166 -32.11 -30.01 -27.50
CA TRP A 166 -31.51 -28.67 -27.33
C TRP A 166 -32.22 -27.84 -26.25
N HIS A 167 -33.56 -27.83 -26.25
CA HIS A 167 -34.35 -27.12 -25.23
C HIS A 167 -34.14 -27.67 -23.81
N GLN A 168 -33.93 -28.98 -23.66
CA GLN A 168 -33.64 -29.60 -22.37
C GLN A 168 -32.23 -29.26 -21.90
N ALA A 169 -31.24 -29.25 -22.80
CA ALA A 169 -29.86 -28.83 -22.48
C ALA A 169 -29.80 -27.39 -21.94
N GLN A 170 -30.66 -26.50 -22.44
CA GLN A 170 -30.73 -25.11 -21.95
C GLN A 170 -31.32 -24.98 -20.54
N ARG A 171 -32.10 -25.97 -20.08
CA ARG A 171 -32.79 -25.97 -18.77
C ARG A 171 -32.25 -26.99 -17.77
N ILE A 172 -31.31 -27.85 -18.18
CA ILE A 172 -30.77 -28.90 -17.31
C ILE A 172 -30.02 -28.30 -16.11
N ASN A 173 -30.14 -28.94 -14.95
CA ASN A 173 -29.38 -28.54 -13.76
C ASN A 173 -27.91 -28.94 -13.91
N ARG A 174 -27.02 -28.07 -13.43
CA ARG A 174 -25.56 -28.23 -13.50
C ARG A 174 -25.07 -29.55 -12.91
N GLU A 175 -25.60 -29.95 -11.76
CA GLU A 175 -25.25 -31.19 -11.05
C GLU A 175 -25.57 -32.46 -11.85
N LYS A 176 -26.61 -32.41 -12.70
CA LYS A 176 -27.00 -33.56 -13.54
C LYS A 176 -26.07 -33.75 -14.73
N VAL A 177 -25.27 -32.76 -15.10
CA VAL A 177 -24.33 -32.90 -16.22
C VAL A 177 -22.89 -33.06 -15.74
N GLU A 178 -22.53 -32.43 -14.61
CA GLU A 178 -21.21 -32.50 -13.99
C GLU A 178 -21.05 -33.70 -13.02
N HIS A 179 -21.32 -34.92 -13.48
CA HIS A 179 -21.05 -36.16 -12.73
C HIS A 179 -20.60 -37.28 -13.67
N ASN A 180 -19.84 -38.26 -13.15
CA ASN A 180 -19.30 -39.40 -13.90
C ASN A 180 -18.57 -38.99 -15.18
N LEU A 181 -17.75 -37.95 -15.08
CA LEU A 181 -16.96 -37.44 -16.20
C LEU A 181 -15.76 -38.37 -16.48
N ASN A 182 -15.24 -38.36 -17.70
CA ASN A 182 -13.99 -39.03 -18.03
C ASN A 182 -12.85 -38.02 -17.96
N PHE A 183 -11.83 -38.33 -17.17
CA PHE A 183 -10.63 -37.50 -17.08
C PHE A 183 -9.88 -37.50 -18.42
N LEU A 184 -9.46 -36.32 -18.88
CA LEU A 184 -8.78 -36.15 -20.16
C LEU A 184 -7.28 -35.91 -19.98
N GLY A 185 -6.92 -35.01 -19.06
CA GLY A 185 -5.53 -34.61 -18.85
C GLY A 185 -5.37 -33.35 -17.99
N LEU A 186 -4.11 -32.98 -17.77
CA LEU A 186 -3.72 -31.77 -17.05
C LEU A 186 -3.25 -30.70 -18.03
N LEU A 187 -3.74 -29.48 -17.84
CA LEU A 187 -3.26 -28.28 -18.50
C LEU A 187 -2.28 -27.55 -17.58
N ILE A 188 -1.03 -27.43 -18.01
CA ILE A 188 0.06 -26.83 -17.24
C ILE A 188 0.38 -25.47 -17.85
N MET A 189 0.32 -24.43 -17.02
CA MET A 189 0.63 -23.06 -17.40
C MET A 189 1.69 -22.50 -16.46
N LYS A 190 2.64 -21.74 -16.99
CA LYS A 190 3.65 -21.07 -16.18
C LYS A 190 3.22 -19.62 -15.90
N ASN A 191 3.08 -19.26 -14.62
CA ASN A 191 2.98 -17.86 -14.26
C ASN A 191 4.39 -17.26 -14.20
N THR A 192 4.72 -16.44 -15.19
CA THR A 192 5.97 -15.68 -15.19
C THR A 192 5.88 -14.49 -14.25
N LEU A 193 6.88 -14.35 -13.38
CA LEU A 193 7.00 -13.16 -12.54
C LEU A 193 7.32 -11.94 -13.41
N LYS A 194 6.65 -10.81 -13.13
CA LYS A 194 7.04 -9.54 -13.73
C LYS A 194 8.43 -9.13 -13.23
N PRO A 195 9.34 -8.69 -14.11
CA PRO A 195 10.75 -8.44 -13.77
C PRO A 195 10.93 -7.40 -12.65
N GLU A 196 9.98 -6.47 -12.50
CA GLU A 196 9.99 -5.42 -11.49
C GLU A 196 9.62 -5.92 -10.08
N SER A 197 9.00 -7.11 -9.98
CA SER A 197 8.42 -7.60 -8.73
C SER A 197 9.48 -7.83 -7.64
N ALA A 198 10.55 -8.57 -7.97
CA ALA A 198 11.60 -8.89 -7.00
C ALA A 198 12.39 -7.64 -6.51
N PRO A 199 12.80 -6.69 -7.37
CA PRO A 199 13.40 -5.42 -6.94
C PRO A 199 12.50 -4.61 -6.00
N VAL A 200 11.20 -4.55 -6.27
CA VAL A 200 10.23 -3.83 -5.43
C VAL A 200 10.11 -4.48 -4.04
N ILE A 201 9.92 -5.80 -3.97
CA ILE A 201 9.85 -6.53 -2.70
C ILE A 201 11.11 -6.32 -1.87
N LYS A 202 12.29 -6.39 -2.49
CA LYS A 202 13.58 -6.11 -1.84
C LYS A 202 13.64 -4.69 -1.26
N THR A 203 13.13 -3.69 -1.99
CA THR A 203 13.06 -2.30 -1.54
C THR A 203 12.14 -2.13 -0.32
N LEU A 204 10.98 -2.80 -0.33
CA LEU A 204 10.02 -2.78 0.79
C LEU A 204 10.61 -3.45 2.04
N GLN A 205 11.24 -4.61 1.88
CA GLN A 205 11.92 -5.32 2.97
C GLN A 205 13.06 -4.48 3.57
N ALA A 206 13.89 -3.86 2.73
CA ALA A 206 14.97 -2.97 3.17
C ALA A 206 14.44 -1.77 3.98
N ALA A 207 13.20 -1.33 3.70
CA ALA A 207 12.51 -0.27 4.44
C ALA A 207 11.74 -0.74 5.68
N ASN A 208 11.91 -2.01 6.10
CA ASN A 208 11.15 -2.66 7.18
C ASN A 208 9.62 -2.58 6.96
N ILE A 209 9.19 -2.77 5.72
CA ILE A 209 7.78 -2.93 5.34
C ILE A 209 7.56 -4.41 5.05
N ARG A 210 6.62 -5.01 5.80
CA ARG A 210 6.27 -6.41 5.65
C ARG A 210 5.35 -6.59 4.44
N SER A 211 5.73 -7.49 3.53
CA SER A 211 4.91 -7.90 2.39
C SER A 211 4.21 -9.21 2.73
N VAL A 212 2.92 -9.31 2.41
CA VAL A 212 2.09 -10.51 2.62
C VAL A 212 1.38 -10.81 1.30
N MET A 213 1.41 -12.07 0.87
CA MET A 213 0.76 -12.53 -0.36
C MET A 213 -0.62 -13.09 -0.02
N VAL A 214 -1.63 -12.67 -0.76
CA VAL A 214 -3.01 -13.15 -0.62
C VAL A 214 -3.54 -13.51 -2.01
N THR A 215 -3.76 -14.81 -2.27
CA THR A 215 -4.10 -15.32 -3.60
C THR A 215 -5.22 -16.36 -3.58
N GLY A 216 -5.88 -16.53 -4.73
CA GLY A 216 -6.84 -17.61 -4.99
C GLY A 216 -6.19 -18.90 -5.50
N ASP A 217 -4.89 -18.89 -5.78
CA ASP A 217 -4.13 -20.04 -6.28
C ASP A 217 -3.82 -21.06 -5.17
N MET A 218 -3.27 -22.22 -5.56
CA MET A 218 -2.89 -23.30 -4.64
C MET A 218 -1.68 -22.90 -3.77
N ILE A 219 -1.61 -23.44 -2.55
CA ILE A 219 -0.55 -23.10 -1.58
C ILE A 219 0.84 -23.33 -2.16
N LEU A 220 1.12 -24.49 -2.74
CA LEU A 220 2.45 -24.85 -3.26
C LEU A 220 2.91 -23.88 -4.36
N THR A 221 2.01 -23.53 -5.29
CA THR A 221 2.26 -22.51 -6.31
C THR A 221 2.59 -21.15 -5.69
N ALA A 222 1.81 -20.72 -4.69
CA ALA A 222 2.05 -19.46 -3.99
C ALA A 222 3.38 -19.44 -3.22
N VAL A 223 3.77 -20.57 -2.61
CA VAL A 223 5.08 -20.74 -1.94
C VAL A 223 6.22 -20.63 -2.94
N SER A 224 6.12 -21.28 -4.10
CA SER A 224 7.12 -21.17 -5.18
C SER A 224 7.26 -19.72 -5.67
N VAL A 225 6.14 -19.03 -5.94
CA VAL A 225 6.14 -17.61 -6.34
C VAL A 225 6.76 -16.72 -5.25
N ALA A 226 6.44 -16.95 -3.98
CA ALA A 226 6.97 -16.19 -2.85
C ALA A 226 8.49 -16.38 -2.67
N ARG A 227 9.02 -17.58 -2.94
CA ARG A 227 10.47 -17.85 -2.97
C ARG A 227 11.13 -17.13 -4.14
N ASN A 228 10.54 -17.23 -5.34
CA ASN A 228 11.08 -16.64 -6.57
C ASN A 228 11.12 -15.10 -6.55
N CYS A 229 10.13 -14.44 -5.93
CA CYS A 229 10.12 -12.98 -5.80
C CYS A 229 10.89 -12.44 -4.58
N GLY A 230 11.47 -13.33 -3.76
CA GLY A 230 12.27 -12.96 -2.59
C GLY A 230 11.46 -12.55 -1.36
N MET A 231 10.14 -12.82 -1.32
CA MET A 231 9.33 -12.65 -0.11
C MET A 231 9.76 -13.60 1.01
N VAL A 232 10.15 -14.81 0.62
CA VAL A 232 10.76 -15.84 1.48
C VAL A 232 12.14 -16.18 0.92
N LYS A 233 13.17 -16.17 1.75
CA LYS A 233 14.52 -16.57 1.32
C LYS A 233 14.58 -18.09 1.10
N PRO A 234 15.42 -18.61 0.19
CA PRO A 234 15.51 -20.05 -0.09
C PRO A 234 15.76 -20.95 1.14
N LYS A 235 16.55 -20.46 2.11
CA LYS A 235 16.90 -21.19 3.35
C LYS A 235 15.90 -21.00 4.50
N GLN A 236 14.82 -20.25 4.29
CA GLN A 236 13.83 -20.00 5.35
C GLN A 236 12.72 -21.05 5.34
N ASN A 237 12.37 -21.53 6.53
CA ASN A 237 11.36 -22.56 6.69
C ASN A 237 9.97 -21.98 6.42
N VAL A 238 9.18 -22.67 5.61
CA VAL A 238 7.76 -22.37 5.37
C VAL A 238 6.94 -23.50 5.97
N ILE A 239 6.01 -23.13 6.86
CA ILE A 239 5.15 -24.05 7.59
C ILE A 239 3.73 -23.87 7.05
N ILE A 240 3.21 -24.93 6.46
CA ILE A 240 1.84 -25.02 5.95
C ILE A 240 0.92 -25.34 7.11
N VAL A 241 -0.09 -24.50 7.29
CA VAL A 241 -1.09 -24.64 8.35
C VAL A 241 -2.34 -25.25 7.74
N ASN A 242 -2.57 -26.52 8.08
CA ASN A 242 -3.78 -27.24 7.72
C ASN A 242 -4.68 -27.32 8.95
N ALA A 243 -5.94 -26.90 8.84
CA ALA A 243 -6.88 -26.99 9.95
C ALA A 243 -8.18 -27.63 9.46
N SER A 244 -8.68 -28.62 10.19
CA SER A 244 -9.93 -29.30 9.90
C SER A 244 -11.01 -28.86 10.90
N PRO A 245 -12.27 -28.67 10.44
CA PRO A 245 -13.40 -28.45 11.33
C PRO A 245 -13.66 -29.69 12.19
N PRO A 246 -14.45 -29.57 13.27
CA PRO A 246 -14.85 -30.73 14.07
C PRO A 246 -15.75 -31.67 13.26
N GLU A 247 -15.38 -32.95 13.17
CA GLU A 247 -16.15 -34.02 12.51
C GLU A 247 -16.29 -35.23 13.46
N ASP A 248 -17.46 -35.86 13.49
CA ASP A 248 -17.79 -37.11 14.22
C ASP A 248 -17.16 -37.27 15.62
N GLY A 249 -17.43 -36.30 16.51
CA GLY A 249 -17.00 -36.35 17.92
C GLY A 249 -15.52 -35.99 18.16
N GLN A 250 -14.77 -35.66 17.11
CA GLN A 250 -13.43 -35.10 17.22
C GLN A 250 -13.48 -33.56 17.22
N GLU A 251 -12.67 -32.95 18.09
CA GLU A 251 -12.52 -31.49 18.14
C GLU A 251 -11.79 -30.95 16.90
N ALA A 252 -11.93 -29.64 16.64
CA ALA A 252 -11.14 -28.99 15.60
C ALA A 252 -9.64 -29.19 15.86
N GLN A 253 -8.89 -29.54 14.82
CA GLN A 253 -7.44 -29.82 14.92
C GLN A 253 -6.65 -29.04 13.89
N ILE A 254 -5.40 -28.74 14.25
CA ILE A 254 -4.43 -28.05 13.38
C ILE A 254 -3.21 -28.95 13.20
N HIS A 255 -2.86 -29.18 11.94
CA HIS A 255 -1.67 -29.89 11.53
C HIS A 255 -0.66 -28.89 10.94
N TRP A 256 0.58 -28.95 11.46
CA TRP A 256 1.69 -28.09 11.05
C TRP A 256 2.65 -28.89 10.20
N GLU A 257 2.64 -28.64 8.90
CA GLU A 257 3.45 -29.38 7.93
C GLU A 257 4.58 -28.48 7.41
N GLN A 258 5.81 -28.98 7.40
CA GLN A 258 6.91 -28.24 6.82
C GLN A 258 6.96 -28.44 5.31
N SER A 259 6.95 -27.36 4.54
CA SER A 259 7.14 -27.44 3.09
C SER A 259 8.58 -27.85 2.79
N GLU A 260 8.74 -28.88 1.95
CA GLU A 260 10.05 -29.31 1.45
C GLU A 260 10.83 -28.09 0.91
N SER A 261 12.01 -27.87 1.48
CA SER A 261 13.00 -26.99 0.86
C SER A 261 13.48 -27.68 -0.39
N VAL A 262 13.48 -26.98 -1.52
CA VAL A 262 14.21 -27.44 -2.71
C VAL A 262 15.69 -27.43 -2.31
N THR A 263 16.18 -28.55 -1.80
CA THR A 263 17.60 -28.82 -1.73
C THR A 263 18.02 -29.09 -3.17
N ASP A 264 18.93 -28.28 -3.69
CA ASP A 264 19.73 -28.67 -4.83
C ASP A 264 20.52 -29.92 -4.42
N ASP A 265 19.92 -31.09 -4.61
CA ASP A 265 20.61 -32.38 -4.60
C ASP A 265 21.44 -32.47 -5.89
N SER A 266 22.50 -31.67 -5.96
CA SER A 266 23.62 -31.86 -6.88
C SER A 266 24.73 -30.85 -6.58
N LEU A 267 25.39 -30.96 -5.43
CA LEU A 267 26.78 -30.52 -5.19
C LEU A 267 27.17 -30.87 -3.74
N SER A 268 27.41 -32.15 -3.50
CA SER A 268 28.20 -32.61 -2.37
C SER A 268 29.43 -33.33 -2.92
N GLU A 269 30.58 -32.66 -2.91
CA GLU A 269 31.84 -33.16 -2.35
C GLU A 269 32.93 -32.10 -2.51
N SER A 270 33.89 -32.12 -1.58
CA SER A 270 35.10 -31.28 -1.45
C SER A 270 34.92 -29.78 -1.12
N ASP A 271 34.96 -29.42 0.17
CA ASP A 271 36.21 -28.97 0.79
C ASP A 271 36.02 -28.62 2.27
N GLN A 272 36.88 -29.19 3.11
CA GLN A 272 36.98 -28.91 4.54
C GLN A 272 37.90 -27.70 4.80
N GLU A 273 37.66 -27.12 5.99
CA GLU A 273 38.56 -26.28 6.80
C GLU A 273 38.48 -24.75 6.63
N GLY A 274 38.11 -24.08 7.73
CA GLY A 274 38.35 -22.64 7.89
C GLY A 274 37.32 -21.91 8.78
N TYR A 275 37.55 -21.95 10.09
CA TYR A 275 36.92 -21.15 11.15
C TYR A 275 36.35 -19.77 10.75
N HIS A 276 35.05 -19.56 11.00
CA HIS A 276 34.49 -18.30 11.54
C HIS A 276 33.12 -18.56 12.18
N SER A 277 33.13 -19.15 13.39
CA SER A 277 32.00 -19.06 14.30
C SER A 277 31.98 -17.65 14.90
N ILE A 278 31.00 -16.83 14.51
CA ILE A 278 30.38 -15.70 15.28
C ILE A 278 29.35 -15.04 14.34
N ARG A 279 28.06 -15.08 14.73
CA ARG A 279 26.85 -14.39 14.16
C ARG A 279 25.86 -15.15 13.25
N CYS A 280 25.73 -16.47 13.29
CA CYS A 280 24.73 -17.20 12.47
C CYS A 280 23.57 -17.89 13.21
N GLU A 281 23.27 -17.57 14.48
CA GLU A 281 22.12 -18.19 15.17
C GLU A 281 20.78 -17.43 15.06
N SER A 282 20.78 -16.17 14.58
CA SER A 282 19.56 -15.34 14.59
C SER A 282 18.69 -15.48 13.33
N ASP A 283 19.24 -15.86 12.18
CA ASP A 283 18.47 -15.91 10.91
C ASP A 283 17.78 -17.29 10.72
N SER A 284 18.27 -18.37 11.34
CA SER A 284 17.65 -19.72 11.31
C SER A 284 16.35 -19.84 12.10
N ARG A 285 15.98 -18.86 12.92
CA ARG A 285 14.73 -18.87 13.73
C ARG A 285 13.53 -18.19 13.06
N ARG A 286 13.70 -17.62 11.86
CA ARG A 286 12.59 -16.98 11.13
C ARG A 286 11.93 -17.96 10.19
N TYR A 287 10.78 -18.49 10.62
CA TYR A 287 9.86 -19.27 9.82
C TYR A 287 8.71 -18.40 9.29
N HIS A 288 8.07 -18.85 8.24
CA HIS A 288 6.93 -18.20 7.57
C HIS A 288 5.74 -19.15 7.54
N PHE A 289 4.53 -18.65 7.83
CA PHE A 289 3.32 -19.47 7.65
C PHE A 289 2.71 -19.32 6.26
N ALA A 290 2.26 -20.44 5.71
CA ALA A 290 1.39 -20.54 4.56
C ALA A 290 0.03 -21.12 4.99
N VAL A 291 -1.06 -20.38 4.78
CA VAL A 291 -2.39 -20.72 5.30
C VAL A 291 -3.38 -20.82 4.13
N SER A 292 -4.18 -21.89 4.09
CA SER A 292 -5.28 -22.01 3.12
C SER A 292 -6.52 -21.24 3.57
N GLY A 293 -7.38 -20.84 2.63
CA GLY A 293 -8.68 -20.23 2.94
C GLY A 293 -9.56 -21.11 3.85
N LYS A 294 -9.51 -22.44 3.70
CA LYS A 294 -10.22 -23.37 4.59
C LYS A 294 -9.66 -23.30 6.01
N ALA A 295 -8.34 -23.39 6.16
CA ALA A 295 -7.68 -23.33 7.45
C ALA A 295 -7.90 -21.96 8.13
N PHE A 296 -7.89 -20.87 7.37
CA PHE A 296 -8.18 -19.53 7.87
C PHE A 296 -9.58 -19.43 8.49
N SER A 297 -10.61 -20.00 7.85
CA SER A 297 -11.97 -20.04 8.41
C SER A 297 -12.03 -20.83 9.71
N VAL A 298 -11.37 -21.99 9.79
CA VAL A 298 -11.33 -22.81 11.01
C VAL A 298 -10.60 -22.07 12.14
N LEU A 299 -9.44 -21.48 11.85
CA LEU A 299 -8.68 -20.68 12.80
C LEU A 299 -9.48 -19.49 13.34
N LYS A 300 -10.23 -18.81 12.48
CA LYS A 300 -11.06 -17.67 12.88
C LYS A 300 -12.19 -18.07 13.81
N THR A 301 -12.86 -19.19 13.53
CA THR A 301 -14.03 -19.64 14.31
C THR A 301 -13.63 -20.31 15.62
N TYR A 302 -12.64 -21.21 15.59
CA TYR A 302 -12.32 -22.10 16.72
C TYR A 302 -11.03 -21.70 17.47
N PHE A 303 -10.11 -20.96 16.83
CA PHE A 303 -8.79 -20.62 17.40
C PHE A 303 -8.43 -19.12 17.27
N PRO A 304 -9.26 -18.19 17.77
CA PRO A 304 -9.10 -16.75 17.53
C PRO A 304 -7.80 -16.15 18.10
N GLN A 305 -7.28 -16.69 19.21
CA GLN A 305 -6.01 -16.24 19.80
C GLN A 305 -4.81 -16.69 18.98
N LEU A 306 -4.83 -17.94 18.52
CA LEU A 306 -3.81 -18.51 17.65
C LEU A 306 -3.78 -17.83 16.28
N LEU A 307 -4.95 -17.43 15.76
CA LEU A 307 -5.04 -16.68 14.52
C LEU A 307 -4.18 -15.40 14.58
N ASN A 308 -4.11 -14.71 15.71
CA ASN A 308 -3.23 -13.54 15.85
C ASN A 308 -1.75 -13.92 15.65
N GLN A 309 -1.31 -15.03 16.26
CA GLN A 309 0.07 -15.52 16.17
C GLN A 309 0.41 -15.99 14.75
N VAL A 310 -0.51 -16.73 14.12
CA VAL A 310 -0.40 -17.17 12.73
C VAL A 310 -0.34 -15.95 11.80
N CYS A 311 -1.21 -14.95 12.00
CA CYS A 311 -1.17 -13.71 11.23
C CYS A 311 0.12 -12.91 11.44
N GLU A 312 0.80 -13.00 12.59
CA GLU A 312 2.07 -12.29 12.82
C GLU A 312 3.24 -12.85 12.00
N ARG A 313 3.27 -14.16 11.75
CA ARG A 313 4.30 -14.83 10.91
C ARG A 313 3.78 -15.26 9.53
N GLY A 314 2.50 -15.05 9.26
CA GLY A 314 1.81 -15.40 8.01
C GLY A 314 2.31 -14.58 6.83
N THR A 315 2.90 -15.25 5.86
CA THR A 315 3.45 -14.58 4.66
C THR A 315 2.63 -14.91 3.43
N ILE A 316 2.01 -16.08 3.40
CA ILE A 316 1.26 -16.59 2.25
C ILE A 316 -0.13 -17.01 2.73
N PHE A 317 -1.16 -16.45 2.12
CA PHE A 317 -2.55 -16.84 2.30
C PHE A 317 -3.10 -17.21 0.93
N ALA A 318 -3.39 -18.50 0.73
CA ALA A 318 -3.72 -19.07 -0.57
C ALA A 318 -5.11 -19.70 -0.57
N ARG A 319 -5.70 -19.91 -1.75
CA ARG A 319 -7.11 -20.33 -1.92
C ARG A 319 -8.11 -19.44 -1.15
N MET A 320 -7.83 -18.14 -1.04
CA MET A 320 -8.69 -17.20 -0.31
C MET A 320 -9.87 -16.75 -1.17
N SER A 321 -11.09 -16.75 -0.61
CA SER A 321 -12.25 -16.10 -1.24
C SER A 321 -12.14 -14.57 -1.15
N PRO A 322 -12.85 -13.80 -2.00
CA PRO A 322 -12.87 -12.33 -1.94
C PRO A 322 -13.10 -11.79 -0.52
N ASP A 323 -14.16 -12.27 0.14
CA ASP A 323 -14.52 -11.86 1.51
C ASP A 323 -13.40 -12.17 2.51
N GLN A 324 -12.73 -13.33 2.37
CA GLN A 324 -11.63 -13.71 3.25
C GLN A 324 -10.42 -12.78 3.08
N LYS A 325 -10.18 -12.23 1.89
CA LYS A 325 -9.11 -11.24 1.68
C LYS A 325 -9.40 -9.96 2.49
N ALA A 326 -10.64 -9.47 2.45
CA ALA A 326 -11.06 -8.31 3.23
C ALA A 326 -10.93 -8.57 4.74
N GLN A 327 -11.42 -9.72 5.22
CA GLN A 327 -11.32 -10.12 6.62
C GLN A 327 -9.87 -10.24 7.11
N LEU A 328 -8.96 -10.69 6.25
CA LEU A 328 -7.53 -10.75 6.58
C LEU A 328 -6.93 -9.33 6.73
N VAL A 329 -7.31 -8.39 5.85
CA VAL A 329 -6.89 -6.99 5.96
C VAL A 329 -7.38 -6.37 7.27
N GLU A 330 -8.66 -6.55 7.61
CA GLU A 330 -9.24 -6.12 8.88
C GLU A 330 -8.50 -6.74 10.08
N LYS A 331 -8.15 -8.04 9.99
CA LYS A 331 -7.40 -8.71 11.05
C LYS A 331 -6.02 -8.08 11.28
N PHE A 332 -5.33 -7.66 10.21
CA PHE A 332 -4.08 -6.91 10.37
C PHE A 332 -4.30 -5.54 11.00
N GLN A 333 -5.42 -4.87 10.72
CA GLN A 333 -5.77 -3.59 11.35
C GLN A 333 -6.03 -3.75 12.85
N GLU A 334 -6.73 -4.82 13.26
CA GLU A 334 -6.92 -5.19 14.68
C GLU A 334 -5.58 -5.38 15.41
N LEU A 335 -4.57 -5.92 14.74
CA LEU A 335 -3.19 -6.07 15.26
C LEU A 335 -2.39 -4.73 15.26
N GLU A 336 -3.07 -3.61 15.04
CA GLU A 336 -2.53 -2.25 14.98
C GLU A 336 -1.47 -2.03 13.87
N TYR A 337 -1.57 -2.79 12.77
CA TYR A 337 -0.82 -2.51 11.54
C TYR A 337 -1.48 -1.39 10.73
N GLY A 338 -0.63 -0.60 10.06
CA GLY A 338 -1.09 0.22 8.94
C GLY A 338 -1.07 -0.65 7.69
N THR A 339 -2.23 -0.88 7.08
CA THR A 339 -2.42 -1.82 5.98
C THR A 339 -2.51 -1.09 4.64
N GLY A 340 -1.76 -1.56 3.65
CA GLY A 340 -1.94 -1.19 2.25
C GLY A 340 -2.19 -2.45 1.44
N PHE A 341 -3.08 -2.38 0.45
CA PHE A 341 -3.45 -3.52 -0.38
C PHE A 341 -3.32 -3.13 -1.86
N CYS A 342 -2.71 -3.99 -2.67
CA CYS A 342 -2.65 -3.81 -4.12
C CYS A 342 -3.23 -5.04 -4.83
N GLY A 343 -4.08 -4.82 -5.81
CA GLY A 343 -4.76 -5.85 -6.58
C GLY A 343 -5.25 -5.32 -7.92
N ASP A 344 -5.61 -6.21 -8.82
CA ASP A 344 -6.02 -5.91 -10.21
C ASP A 344 -7.40 -6.47 -10.58
N GLY A 345 -7.92 -7.44 -9.81
CA GLY A 345 -9.16 -8.14 -10.10
C GLY A 345 -10.37 -7.63 -9.30
N ALA A 346 -11.57 -7.89 -9.84
CA ALA A 346 -12.84 -7.63 -9.14
C ALA A 346 -12.94 -8.37 -7.78
N ASN A 347 -12.24 -9.50 -7.65
CA ASN A 347 -12.14 -10.29 -6.42
C ASN A 347 -11.40 -9.56 -5.27
N ASP A 348 -10.74 -8.44 -5.57
CA ASP A 348 -9.95 -7.67 -4.61
C ASP A 348 -10.65 -6.38 -4.15
N CYS A 349 -11.81 -6.05 -4.73
CA CYS A 349 -12.52 -4.79 -4.47
C CYS A 349 -12.79 -4.54 -2.98
N GLU A 350 -13.26 -5.55 -2.26
CA GLU A 350 -13.55 -5.42 -0.82
C GLU A 350 -12.27 -5.21 -0.01
N ALA A 351 -11.20 -5.94 -0.33
CA ALA A 351 -9.91 -5.80 0.34
C ALA A 351 -9.23 -4.45 0.05
N LEU A 352 -9.35 -3.95 -1.19
CA LEU A 352 -8.90 -2.62 -1.60
C LEU A 352 -9.61 -1.52 -0.81
N LYS A 353 -10.92 -1.66 -0.60
CA LYS A 353 -11.74 -0.73 0.18
C LYS A 353 -11.47 -0.82 1.68
N ALA A 354 -11.25 -2.02 2.21
CA ALA A 354 -10.97 -2.24 3.62
C ALA A 354 -9.60 -1.71 4.05
N ALA A 355 -8.60 -1.74 3.16
CA ALA A 355 -7.25 -1.27 3.47
C ALA A 355 -7.19 0.24 3.76
N HIS A 356 -6.24 0.66 4.62
CA HIS A 356 -6.03 2.11 4.84
C HIS A 356 -5.57 2.83 3.58
N ALA A 357 -4.89 2.12 2.68
CA ALA A 357 -4.54 2.58 1.34
C ALA A 357 -4.67 1.42 0.34
N GLY A 358 -5.73 1.44 -0.47
CA GLY A 358 -5.92 0.53 -1.60
C GLY A 358 -5.29 1.08 -2.89
N ILE A 359 -4.61 0.23 -3.65
CA ILE A 359 -4.00 0.56 -4.94
C ILE A 359 -4.48 -0.44 -6.00
N SER A 360 -5.29 0.02 -6.95
CA SER A 360 -5.66 -0.77 -8.14
C SER A 360 -4.50 -0.77 -9.14
N LEU A 361 -4.14 -1.92 -9.68
CA LEU A 361 -3.12 -2.07 -10.74
C LEU A 361 -3.72 -2.09 -12.15
N SER A 362 -5.04 -1.92 -12.25
CA SER A 362 -5.80 -1.93 -13.49
C SER A 362 -6.83 -0.79 -13.50
N GLU A 363 -7.19 -0.31 -14.69
CA GLU A 363 -8.26 0.68 -14.89
C GLU A 363 -9.66 0.04 -14.95
N THR A 364 -9.76 -1.28 -14.72
CA THR A 364 -11.01 -2.04 -14.77
C THR A 364 -11.83 -1.85 -13.48
N GLU A 365 -12.86 -2.68 -13.25
CA GLU A 365 -13.82 -2.59 -12.14
C GLU A 365 -13.17 -2.40 -10.74
N ALA A 366 -11.95 -2.94 -10.52
CA ALA A 366 -11.20 -2.78 -9.28
C ALA A 366 -10.83 -1.32 -8.96
N SER A 367 -10.68 -0.46 -9.98
CA SER A 367 -10.36 0.96 -9.83
C SER A 367 -11.47 1.76 -9.16
N VAL A 368 -12.72 1.31 -9.22
CA VAL A 368 -13.86 1.98 -8.59
C VAL A 368 -13.79 1.89 -7.06
N ALA A 369 -13.17 0.83 -6.54
CA ALA A 369 -13.06 0.59 -5.11
C ALA A 369 -11.80 1.21 -4.46
N ALA A 370 -10.74 1.45 -5.24
CA ALA A 370 -9.44 1.88 -4.73
C ALA A 370 -9.24 3.41 -4.80
N PRO A 371 -8.67 4.06 -3.77
CA PRO A 371 -8.35 5.48 -3.81
C PRO A 371 -7.19 5.82 -4.76
N PHE A 372 -6.33 4.86 -5.09
CA PHE A 372 -5.24 5.02 -6.05
C PHE A 372 -5.39 4.00 -7.18
N THR A 373 -5.17 4.45 -8.41
CA THR A 373 -5.16 3.60 -9.61
C THR A 373 -3.86 3.81 -10.37
N SER A 374 -3.13 2.71 -10.61
CA SER A 374 -1.92 2.69 -11.42
C SER A 374 -2.27 2.35 -12.87
N LYS A 375 -1.69 3.10 -13.81
CA LYS A 375 -1.76 2.80 -15.24
C LYS A 375 -0.88 1.61 -15.62
N ASN A 376 0.23 1.46 -14.91
CA ASN A 376 1.14 0.34 -15.12
C ASN A 376 0.66 -0.83 -14.26
N GLN A 377 0.54 -2.01 -14.87
CA GLN A 377 0.13 -3.25 -14.20
C GLN A 377 1.30 -3.86 -13.38
N ASN A 378 2.11 -3.06 -12.70
CA ASN A 378 3.24 -3.51 -11.90
C ASN A 378 3.16 -2.92 -10.48
N ILE A 379 3.91 -3.52 -9.54
CA ILE A 379 3.87 -3.11 -8.13
C ILE A 379 4.81 -1.95 -7.79
N GLU A 380 5.48 -1.34 -8.77
CA GLU A 380 6.41 -0.22 -8.53
C GLU A 380 5.70 1.00 -7.93
N CYS A 381 4.44 1.19 -8.34
CA CYS A 381 3.56 2.25 -7.83
C CYS A 381 3.47 2.24 -6.30
N VAL A 382 3.53 1.07 -5.65
CA VAL A 382 3.49 0.93 -4.18
C VAL A 382 4.63 1.69 -3.52
N VAL A 383 5.85 1.57 -4.06
CA VAL A 383 7.02 2.27 -3.53
C VAL A 383 6.87 3.77 -3.71
N THR A 384 6.36 4.21 -4.86
CA THR A 384 6.12 5.63 -5.16
C THR A 384 5.09 6.24 -4.21
N VAL A 385 3.93 5.57 -4.04
CA VAL A 385 2.88 6.01 -3.11
C VAL A 385 3.40 6.13 -1.68
N ILE A 386 4.21 5.18 -1.22
CA ILE A 386 4.81 5.24 0.12
C ILE A 386 5.83 6.38 0.25
N LYS A 387 6.65 6.64 -0.78
CA LYS A 387 7.62 7.75 -0.79
C LYS A 387 6.90 9.10 -0.73
N GLU A 388 5.90 9.29 -1.60
CA GLU A 388 5.11 10.51 -1.65
C GLU A 388 4.29 10.70 -0.37
N GLY A 389 3.63 9.66 0.15
CA GLY A 389 2.89 9.76 1.41
C GLY A 389 3.77 10.14 2.61
N ARG A 390 5.02 9.66 2.66
CA ARG A 390 5.98 10.05 3.71
C ARG A 390 6.48 11.49 3.52
N ALA A 391 6.72 11.92 2.29
CA ALA A 391 7.12 13.29 1.98
C ALA A 391 6.00 14.27 2.32
N ALA A 392 4.78 13.99 1.86
CA ALA A 392 3.58 14.76 2.13
C ALA A 392 3.36 14.94 3.64
N LEU A 393 3.46 13.86 4.45
CA LEU A 393 3.28 13.97 5.90
C LEU A 393 4.34 14.88 6.56
N VAL A 394 5.60 14.81 6.13
CA VAL A 394 6.67 15.69 6.65
C VAL A 394 6.45 17.13 6.20
N THR A 395 6.02 17.35 4.97
CA THR A 395 5.71 18.67 4.42
C THR A 395 4.53 19.30 5.15
N SER A 396 3.42 18.57 5.33
CA SER A 396 2.25 19.05 6.08
C SER A 396 2.59 19.43 7.52
N PHE A 397 3.45 18.66 8.20
CA PHE A 397 3.90 19.02 9.54
C PHE A 397 4.82 20.24 9.54
N GLY A 398 5.66 20.41 8.51
CA GLY A 398 6.44 21.63 8.30
C GLY A 398 5.54 22.86 8.10
N CYS A 399 4.53 22.75 7.23
CA CYS A 399 3.54 23.79 6.99
C CYS A 399 2.77 24.14 8.26
N PHE A 400 2.32 23.14 9.02
CA PHE A 400 1.66 23.37 10.30
C PHE A 400 2.53 24.15 11.28
N LYS A 401 3.79 23.74 11.47
CA LYS A 401 4.72 24.46 12.35
C LYS A 401 4.94 25.90 11.88
N TYR A 402 5.08 26.10 10.57
CA TYR A 402 5.24 27.42 9.97
C TYR A 402 4.03 28.32 10.24
N MET A 403 2.82 27.84 9.96
CA MET A 403 1.58 28.60 10.19
C MET A 403 1.39 28.94 11.67
N ALA A 404 1.71 28.02 12.58
CA ALA A 404 1.65 28.28 14.01
C ALA A 404 2.66 29.36 14.44
N LEU A 405 3.92 29.29 13.97
CA LEU A 405 4.93 30.28 14.33
C LEU A 405 4.68 31.65 13.70
N TYR A 406 4.15 31.69 12.48
CA TYR A 406 3.74 32.91 11.82
C TYR A 406 2.80 33.73 12.72
N SER A 407 1.72 33.12 13.22
CA SER A 407 0.77 33.81 14.11
C SER A 407 1.42 34.29 15.40
N ILE A 408 2.38 33.53 15.95
CA ILE A 408 3.09 33.94 17.17
C ILE A 408 4.06 35.10 16.89
N ILE A 409 4.80 35.08 15.78
CA ILE A 409 5.69 36.18 15.39
C ILE A 409 4.87 37.48 15.25
N GLN A 410 3.73 37.41 14.55
CA GLN A 410 2.84 38.56 14.38
C GLN A 410 2.27 39.04 15.71
N PHE A 411 1.79 38.11 16.55
CA PHE A 411 1.28 38.42 17.88
C PHE A 411 2.31 39.12 18.77
N VAL A 412 3.54 38.61 18.84
CA VAL A 412 4.62 39.22 19.63
C VAL A 412 4.97 40.60 19.07
N SER A 413 5.04 40.75 17.75
CA SER A 413 5.32 42.04 17.10
C SER A 413 4.28 43.09 17.48
N VAL A 414 2.99 42.74 17.35
CA VAL A 414 1.87 43.64 17.70
C VAL A 414 1.85 43.91 19.20
N LEU A 415 2.08 42.90 20.05
CA LEU A 415 2.13 43.07 21.50
C LEU A 415 3.20 44.08 21.91
N ILE A 416 4.42 43.97 21.36
CA ILE A 416 5.51 44.92 21.61
C ILE A 416 5.07 46.33 21.19
N LEU A 417 4.50 46.51 20.00
CA LEU A 417 4.05 47.84 19.53
C LEU A 417 2.91 48.42 20.37
N TYR A 418 1.98 47.57 20.83
CA TYR A 418 0.81 47.97 21.61
C TYR A 418 1.20 48.48 23.01
N THR A 419 2.29 47.98 23.60
CA THR A 419 2.83 48.53 24.86
C THR A 419 3.24 50.01 24.75
N TYR A 420 3.43 50.52 23.52
CA TYR A 420 3.76 51.92 23.23
C TYR A 420 2.64 52.64 22.46
N ALA A 421 1.41 52.11 22.48
CA ALA A 421 0.24 52.69 21.81
C ALA A 421 0.43 52.89 20.29
N THR A 422 1.07 51.93 19.62
CA THR A 422 1.22 51.89 18.15
C THR A 422 0.86 50.52 17.59
N ASN A 423 0.69 50.43 16.27
CA ASN A 423 0.43 49.18 15.56
C ASN A 423 1.13 49.16 14.19
N LEU A 424 1.16 48.00 13.53
CA LEU A 424 1.57 47.86 12.13
C LEU A 424 0.53 48.53 11.21
N ALA A 425 0.99 49.03 10.05
CA ALA A 425 0.12 49.62 9.06
C ALA A 425 -0.64 48.54 8.23
N ASP A 426 -1.79 48.90 7.68
CA ASP A 426 -2.64 47.95 6.92
C ASP A 426 -1.91 47.28 5.75
N PHE A 427 -1.14 48.04 4.97
CA PHE A 427 -0.35 47.49 3.86
C PHE A 427 0.84 46.64 4.34
N GLN A 428 1.34 46.86 5.56
CA GLN A 428 2.37 46.00 6.15
C GLN A 428 1.76 44.64 6.53
N PHE A 429 0.58 44.63 7.14
CA PHE A 429 -0.18 43.40 7.39
C PHE A 429 -0.49 42.66 6.07
N LEU A 430 -1.01 43.36 5.07
CA LEU A 430 -1.34 42.75 3.78
C LEU A 430 -0.10 42.12 3.12
N TYR A 431 1.06 42.79 3.17
CA TYR A 431 2.30 42.25 2.62
C TYR A 431 2.79 41.02 3.40
N ILE A 432 2.72 41.04 4.73
CA ILE A 432 3.10 39.90 5.56
C ILE A 432 2.20 38.69 5.25
N ASP A 433 0.89 38.88 5.21
CA ASP A 433 -0.08 37.79 5.12
C ASP A 433 -0.19 37.25 3.68
N LEU A 434 -0.35 38.15 2.70
CA LEU A 434 -0.60 37.78 1.30
C LEU A 434 0.68 37.52 0.52
N ILE A 435 1.72 38.35 0.70
CA ILE A 435 2.93 38.26 -0.12
C ILE A 435 3.93 37.29 0.52
N ILE A 436 4.31 37.48 1.77
CA ILE A 436 5.26 36.57 2.43
C ILE A 436 4.59 35.24 2.75
N THR A 437 3.58 35.24 3.63
CA THR A 437 3.08 34.02 4.26
C THR A 437 2.39 33.10 3.26
N THR A 438 1.48 33.63 2.44
CA THR A 438 0.73 32.82 1.47
C THR A 438 1.65 32.22 0.40
N SER A 439 2.57 33.01 -0.18
CA SER A 439 3.47 32.50 -1.22
C SER A 439 4.41 31.43 -0.67
N VAL A 440 5.00 31.65 0.50
CA VAL A 440 5.93 30.72 1.15
C VAL A 440 5.20 29.44 1.58
N ALA A 441 4.03 29.54 2.20
CA ALA A 441 3.26 28.38 2.67
C ALA A 441 2.83 27.47 1.51
N VAL A 442 2.36 28.04 0.40
CA VAL A 442 1.95 27.28 -0.79
C VAL A 442 3.16 26.62 -1.44
N LEU A 443 4.22 27.39 -1.70
CA LEU A 443 5.38 26.89 -2.43
C LEU A 443 6.18 25.85 -1.62
N MET A 444 6.21 25.96 -0.29
CA MET A 444 6.84 24.96 0.58
C MET A 444 6.20 23.58 0.41
N GLY A 445 4.90 23.54 0.08
CA GLY A 445 4.11 22.33 -0.20
C GLY A 445 4.62 21.49 -1.38
N TYR A 446 5.25 22.12 -2.38
CA TYR A 446 5.69 21.46 -3.61
C TYR A 446 7.05 20.74 -3.52
N THR A 447 7.55 20.51 -2.31
CA THR A 447 8.83 19.83 -2.12
C THR A 447 8.71 18.34 -2.42
N GLN A 448 9.47 17.85 -3.40
CA GLN A 448 9.42 16.45 -3.87
C GLN A 448 9.93 15.43 -2.84
N SER A 449 9.44 14.19 -2.97
CA SER A 449 9.90 13.04 -2.20
C SER A 449 11.35 12.65 -2.52
N ASN A 450 12.03 12.03 -1.56
CA ASN A 450 13.39 11.55 -1.75
C ASN A 450 13.42 10.27 -2.62
N ASN A 451 14.45 10.12 -3.45
CA ASN A 451 14.58 9.00 -4.37
C ASN A 451 14.70 7.64 -3.65
N LYS A 452 15.30 7.63 -2.45
CA LYS A 452 15.48 6.41 -1.63
C LYS A 452 14.41 6.29 -0.56
N LEU A 453 13.82 5.11 -0.44
CA LEU A 453 12.85 4.83 0.62
C LEU A 453 13.58 4.63 1.96
N ALA A 454 13.43 5.58 2.87
CA ALA A 454 14.06 5.53 4.18
C ALA A 454 13.50 4.41 5.07
N VAL A 455 14.28 3.88 6.02
CA VAL A 455 13.80 2.87 6.97
C VAL A 455 12.95 3.49 8.08
N LYS A 456 13.38 4.64 8.61
CA LYS A 456 12.69 5.35 9.70
C LYS A 456 11.38 5.93 9.18
N LYS A 457 10.29 5.75 9.92
CA LYS A 457 8.98 6.38 9.59
C LYS A 457 8.95 7.85 10.09
N PRO A 458 8.26 8.76 9.37
CA PRO A 458 8.03 10.12 9.86
C PRO A 458 7.22 10.12 11.17
N ALA A 459 7.21 11.26 11.87
CA ALA A 459 6.38 11.41 13.06
C ALA A 459 4.90 11.36 12.67
N GLY A 460 4.11 10.49 13.29
CA GLY A 460 2.68 10.33 13.00
C GLY A 460 1.73 11.15 13.88
N SER A 461 2.25 12.07 14.70
CA SER A 461 1.43 12.91 15.58
C SER A 461 2.04 14.30 15.70
N LEU A 462 1.18 15.33 15.60
CA LEU A 462 1.54 16.74 15.72
C LEU A 462 2.01 17.09 17.14
N ILE A 463 1.33 16.56 18.17
CA ILE A 463 1.55 16.82 19.61
C ILE A 463 2.74 16.01 20.16
N LYS A 464 3.57 15.46 19.27
CA LYS A 464 4.80 14.80 19.72
C LYS A 464 5.70 15.86 20.39
N LEU A 465 6.23 15.53 21.57
CA LEU A 465 7.08 16.45 22.36
C LEU A 465 8.21 17.11 21.56
N THR A 466 8.77 16.41 20.58
CA THR A 466 9.81 16.96 19.69
C THR A 466 9.31 18.13 18.85
N ASN A 467 8.07 18.07 18.37
CA ASN A 467 7.46 19.14 17.59
C ASN A 467 7.07 20.32 18.48
N ILE A 468 6.50 20.05 19.66
CA ILE A 468 6.14 21.09 20.63
C ILE A 468 7.39 21.85 21.08
N PHE A 469 8.47 21.13 21.42
CA PHE A 469 9.72 21.76 21.84
C PHE A 469 10.39 22.54 20.69
N SER A 470 10.35 22.02 19.46
CA SER A 470 10.77 22.74 18.26
C SER A 470 10.01 24.06 18.11
N ILE A 471 8.67 24.07 18.24
CA ILE A 471 7.88 25.30 18.20
C ILE A 471 8.26 26.24 19.37
N LEU A 472 8.28 25.75 20.61
CA LEU A 472 8.52 26.59 21.80
C LEU A 472 9.91 27.23 21.80
N SER A 473 10.95 26.48 21.39
CA SER A 473 12.30 27.01 21.28
C SER A 473 12.41 28.10 20.20
N GLN A 474 11.72 27.94 19.08
CA GLN A 474 11.65 28.97 18.05
C GLN A 474 10.87 30.21 18.51
N ILE A 475 9.79 30.04 19.29
CA ILE A 475 9.08 31.17 19.92
C ILE A 475 10.05 31.99 20.79
N LEU A 476 10.87 31.32 21.60
CA LEU A 476 11.85 32.01 22.46
C LEU A 476 12.88 32.80 21.65
N VAL A 477 13.40 32.22 20.56
CA VAL A 477 14.32 32.92 19.64
C VAL A 477 13.67 34.16 19.05
N VAL A 478 12.44 34.02 18.54
CA VAL A 478 11.69 35.15 17.96
C VAL A 478 11.53 36.27 18.97
N ILE A 479 11.04 35.97 20.18
CA ILE A 479 10.85 36.96 21.26
C ILE A 479 12.18 37.63 21.62
N CYS A 480 13.24 36.84 21.77
CA CYS A 480 14.57 37.36 22.13
C CYS A 480 15.06 38.36 21.09
N PHE A 481 15.09 37.98 19.80
CA PHE A 481 15.61 38.85 18.75
C PHE A 481 14.72 40.07 18.46
N GLN A 482 13.39 39.95 18.53
CA GLN A 482 12.49 41.11 18.42
C GLN A 482 12.70 42.10 19.56
N THR A 483 12.75 41.60 20.81
CA THR A 483 12.96 42.44 21.99
C THR A 483 14.35 43.07 21.98
N SER A 484 15.40 42.32 21.62
CA SER A 484 16.76 42.85 21.50
C SER A 484 16.89 43.94 20.44
N ALA A 485 16.28 43.74 19.25
CA ALA A 485 16.26 44.77 18.22
C ALA A 485 15.52 46.02 18.70
N PHE A 486 14.38 45.85 19.36
CA PHE A 486 13.57 46.94 19.91
C PHE A 486 14.30 47.74 20.99
N LEU A 487 14.91 47.07 21.96
CA LEU A 487 15.73 47.70 23.00
C LEU A 487 16.94 48.43 22.40
N TYR A 488 17.56 47.84 21.37
CA TYR A 488 18.68 48.46 20.68
C TYR A 488 18.29 49.77 19.97
N LEU A 489 17.12 49.83 19.33
CA LEU A 489 16.58 51.07 18.75
C LEU A 489 16.37 52.14 19.82
N ARG A 490 15.78 51.78 20.96
CA ARG A 490 15.49 52.73 22.04
C ARG A 490 16.74 53.31 22.70
N ASN A 491 17.84 52.56 22.72
CA ASN A 491 19.11 53.02 23.27
C ASN A 491 19.89 53.96 22.33
N GLN A 492 19.39 54.23 21.12
CA GLN A 492 20.05 55.14 20.19
C GLN A 492 19.85 56.61 20.58
N SER A 493 20.90 57.42 20.47
CA SER A 493 20.85 58.85 20.83
C SER A 493 19.92 59.69 19.95
N TRP A 494 19.68 59.26 18.72
CA TRP A 494 18.81 59.92 17.75
C TRP A 494 17.35 59.44 17.81
N TYR A 495 17.06 58.41 18.61
CA TYR A 495 15.72 57.87 18.75
C TYR A 495 14.80 58.88 19.45
N LYS A 496 13.61 59.09 18.88
CA LYS A 496 12.58 59.97 19.43
C LYS A 496 11.37 59.11 19.82
N PRO A 497 10.97 59.08 21.10
CA PRO A 497 9.83 58.28 21.51
C PRO A 497 8.54 58.79 20.88
N VAL A 498 7.62 57.88 20.60
CA VAL A 498 6.29 58.21 20.07
C VAL A 498 5.58 59.18 21.00
N LYS A 499 5.13 60.32 20.46
CA LYS A 499 4.22 61.22 21.17
C LYS A 499 2.83 60.56 21.16
N LYS A 500 2.23 60.36 22.33
CA LYS A 500 0.85 59.87 22.45
C LYS A 500 -0.08 60.90 21.80
N ILE A 501 -0.57 60.62 20.59
CA ILE A 501 -1.59 61.43 19.92
C ILE A 501 -2.94 60.75 20.18
N THR A 502 -3.95 61.55 20.50
CA THR A 502 -5.32 61.14 20.83
C THR A 502 -6.19 60.78 19.61
N SER A 503 -5.63 60.73 18.40
CA SER A 503 -6.34 60.40 17.16
C SER A 503 -5.99 59.00 16.65
N ASP A 504 -6.99 58.28 16.12
CA ASP A 504 -6.91 56.90 15.61
C ASP A 504 -6.01 56.71 14.35
N ASP A 505 -5.23 57.71 13.96
CA ASP A 505 -4.35 57.63 12.77
C ASP A 505 -3.11 56.78 13.07
N VAL A 506 -2.76 55.87 12.15
CA VAL A 506 -1.53 55.06 12.22
C VAL A 506 -0.31 55.98 12.23
N VAL A 507 0.31 56.12 13.40
CA VAL A 507 1.48 56.98 13.58
C VAL A 507 2.70 56.37 12.89
N LYS A 508 3.23 57.06 11.88
CA LYS A 508 4.51 56.71 11.25
C LYS A 508 5.63 56.80 12.28
N CYS A 509 6.15 55.66 12.73
CA CYS A 509 7.20 55.59 13.73
C CYS A 509 8.33 54.63 13.35
N SER A 510 9.48 54.86 13.99
CA SER A 510 10.69 54.04 13.81
C SER A 510 10.51 52.62 14.34
N GLU A 511 9.66 52.45 15.35
CA GLU A 511 9.33 51.22 16.05
C GLU A 511 8.54 50.27 15.14
N THR A 512 7.49 50.78 14.51
CA THR A 512 6.69 50.03 13.53
C THR A 512 7.56 49.59 12.35
N THR A 513 8.43 50.47 11.85
CA THR A 513 9.35 50.14 10.75
C THR A 513 10.35 49.05 11.15
N LEU A 514 10.92 49.15 12.35
CA LEU A 514 11.82 48.14 12.89
C LEU A 514 11.13 46.77 13.02
N MET A 515 9.96 46.74 13.67
CA MET A 515 9.21 45.49 13.89
C MET A 515 8.77 44.87 12.57
N PHE A 516 8.31 45.68 11.62
CA PHE A 516 7.97 45.22 10.28
C PHE A 516 9.15 44.55 9.57
N LEU A 517 10.34 45.16 9.57
CA LEU A 517 11.52 44.59 8.91
C LEU A 517 12.03 43.33 9.61
N VAL A 518 12.17 43.36 10.95
CA VAL A 518 12.67 42.20 11.72
C VAL A 518 11.71 41.01 11.61
N SER A 519 10.40 41.24 11.74
CA SER A 519 9.40 40.17 11.60
C SER A 519 9.34 39.63 10.17
N SER A 520 9.46 40.49 9.14
CA SER A 520 9.54 40.06 7.73
C SER A 520 10.65 39.06 7.47
N PHE A 521 11.85 39.31 8.00
CA PHE A 521 12.96 38.35 7.93
C PHE A 521 12.68 37.07 8.74
N GLN A 522 12.09 37.19 9.93
CA GLN A 522 11.73 36.03 10.77
C GLN A 522 10.75 35.08 10.08
N TYR A 523 9.71 35.59 9.42
CA TYR A 523 8.78 34.76 8.66
C TYR A 523 9.51 33.93 7.60
N ILE A 524 10.43 34.54 6.85
CA ILE A 524 11.16 33.85 5.79
C ILE A 524 12.14 32.81 6.38
N PHE A 525 12.88 33.14 7.43
CA PHE A 525 13.85 32.22 8.04
C PHE A 525 13.21 31.02 8.73
N VAL A 526 12.06 31.20 9.38
CA VAL A 526 11.32 30.10 9.97
C VAL A 526 10.83 29.12 8.90
N ALA A 527 10.42 29.62 7.73
CA ALA A 527 10.06 28.76 6.61
C ALA A 527 11.25 27.91 6.11
N PHE A 528 12.45 28.48 6.06
CA PHE A 528 13.67 27.73 5.76
C PHE A 528 13.99 26.68 6.84
N ALA A 529 13.91 27.05 8.12
CA ALA A 529 14.19 26.13 9.22
C ALA A 529 13.26 24.91 9.21
N PHE A 530 11.97 25.11 8.91
CA PHE A 530 11.01 24.02 8.77
C PHE A 530 11.02 23.34 7.40
N SER A 531 11.76 23.88 6.44
CA SER A 531 12.01 23.26 5.14
C SER A 531 13.14 22.21 5.19
N LYS A 532 13.04 21.29 6.17
CA LYS A 532 13.98 20.18 6.37
C LYS A 532 14.20 19.30 5.13
N GLY A 533 15.44 18.91 4.83
CA GLY A 533 15.70 17.98 3.71
C GLY A 533 15.54 16.48 4.06
N PRO A 534 16.51 15.63 3.69
CA PRO A 534 16.44 14.17 3.84
C PRO A 534 16.17 13.74 5.30
N PRO A 535 15.55 12.57 5.54
CA PRO A 535 15.54 11.39 4.66
C PRO A 535 14.28 11.18 3.80
N HIS A 536 13.20 11.94 4.00
CA HIS A 536 11.90 11.71 3.34
C HIS A 536 11.63 12.60 2.14
N ARG A 537 12.18 13.80 2.13
CA ARG A 537 12.04 14.77 1.06
C ARG A 537 13.40 15.21 0.56
N LYS A 538 13.43 15.78 -0.64
CA LYS A 538 14.62 16.44 -1.18
C LYS A 538 14.92 17.73 -0.41
N LEU A 539 16.10 18.28 -0.64
CA LEU A 539 16.53 19.54 -0.06
C LEU A 539 15.69 20.70 -0.63
N PHE A 540 15.49 21.75 0.17
CA PHE A 540 14.62 22.87 -0.19
C PHE A 540 15.01 23.54 -1.52
N TYR A 541 16.32 23.60 -1.85
CA TYR A 541 16.81 24.20 -3.09
C TYR A 541 16.40 23.45 -4.37
N THR A 542 15.98 22.18 -4.25
CA THR A 542 15.44 21.43 -5.40
C THR A 542 14.04 21.93 -5.80
N ASN A 543 13.35 22.58 -4.88
CA ASN A 543 12.11 23.30 -5.15
C ASN A 543 12.47 24.70 -5.68
N VAL A 544 12.67 24.77 -7.00
CA VAL A 544 13.05 26.00 -7.71
C VAL A 544 12.11 27.17 -7.42
N PRO A 545 10.76 27.04 -7.52
CA PRO A 545 9.88 28.18 -7.29
C PRO A 545 9.92 28.66 -5.83
N PHE A 546 9.97 27.74 -4.86
CA PHE A 546 10.14 28.11 -3.45
C PHE A 546 11.44 28.87 -3.20
N THR A 547 12.55 28.37 -3.76
CA THR A 547 13.87 28.98 -3.59
C THR A 547 13.95 30.35 -4.26
N PHE A 548 13.40 30.48 -5.46
CA PHE A 548 13.35 31.75 -6.17
C PHE A 548 12.54 32.80 -5.40
N VAL A 549 11.32 32.46 -4.96
CA VAL A 549 10.46 33.39 -4.22
C VAL A 549 11.07 33.77 -2.88
N THR A 550 11.63 32.83 -2.13
CA THR A 550 12.28 33.15 -0.86
C THR A 550 13.51 34.04 -1.03
N VAL A 551 14.36 33.81 -2.05
CA VAL A 551 15.48 34.71 -2.37
C VAL A 551 15.00 36.09 -2.78
N LEU A 552 13.94 36.17 -3.59
CA LEU A 552 13.31 37.43 -3.99
C LEU A 552 12.78 38.20 -2.77
N LEU A 553 12.08 37.52 -1.85
CA LEU A 553 11.54 38.13 -0.63
C LEU A 553 12.66 38.62 0.29
N VAL A 554 13.71 37.82 0.52
CA VAL A 554 14.89 38.24 1.30
C VAL A 554 15.55 39.46 0.66
N GLY A 555 15.77 39.43 -0.67
CA GLY A 555 16.36 40.53 -1.42
C GLY A 555 15.52 41.80 -1.34
N PHE A 556 14.20 41.68 -1.44
CA PHE A 556 13.27 42.80 -1.31
C PHE A 556 13.24 43.36 0.11
N THR A 557 13.17 42.52 1.16
CA THR A 557 13.25 42.99 2.54
C THR A 557 14.61 43.63 2.86
N LEU A 558 15.70 43.11 2.28
CA LEU A 558 17.03 43.72 2.39
C LEU A 558 17.10 45.09 1.68
N LEU A 559 16.46 45.23 0.52
CA LEU A 559 16.30 46.50 -0.18
C LEU A 559 15.57 47.52 0.71
N LEU A 560 14.45 47.12 1.34
CA LEU A 560 13.71 47.99 2.27
C LEU A 560 14.55 48.41 3.49
N LEU A 561 15.45 47.55 3.97
CA LEU A 561 16.34 47.88 5.09
C LEU A 561 17.47 48.84 4.69
N LEU A 562 18.17 48.55 3.59
CA LEU A 562 19.38 49.29 3.20
C LEU A 562 19.04 50.59 2.45
N HIS A 563 18.20 50.48 1.42
CA HIS A 563 17.85 51.55 0.49
C HIS A 563 16.34 51.62 0.23
N PRO A 564 15.55 52.10 1.22
CA PRO A 564 14.12 52.26 1.03
C PRO A 564 13.82 53.44 0.10
N PHE A 565 13.39 53.15 -1.13
CA PHE A 565 12.95 54.18 -2.09
C PHE A 565 11.75 54.97 -1.55
N SER A 566 11.67 56.26 -1.89
CA SER A 566 10.64 57.17 -1.36
C SER A 566 9.20 56.67 -1.60
N PHE A 567 8.95 56.06 -2.76
CA PHE A 567 7.67 55.44 -3.07
C PHE A 567 7.32 54.29 -2.10
N LEU A 568 8.29 53.39 -1.83
CA LEU A 568 8.10 52.25 -0.94
C LEU A 568 7.93 52.70 0.52
N THR A 569 8.66 53.72 0.97
CA THR A 569 8.46 54.29 2.32
C THR A 569 7.09 54.90 2.50
N GLN A 570 6.54 55.54 1.46
CA GLN A 570 5.20 56.11 1.51
C GLN A 570 4.13 55.02 1.50
N PHE A 571 4.28 54.02 0.62
CA PHE A 571 3.35 52.90 0.50
C PHE A 571 3.26 52.07 1.79
N PHE A 572 4.40 51.68 2.34
CA PHE A 572 4.46 50.90 3.59
C PHE A 572 4.42 51.77 4.86
N GLN A 573 4.26 53.09 4.73
CA GLN A 573 4.25 54.04 5.85
C GLN A 573 5.47 53.89 6.80
N MET A 574 6.65 53.65 6.21
CA MET A 574 7.90 53.44 6.94
C MET A 574 8.65 54.75 7.19
N VAL A 575 9.38 54.80 8.31
CA VAL A 575 10.33 55.85 8.64
C VAL A 575 11.75 55.32 8.35
N PRO A 576 12.46 55.82 7.33
CA PRO A 576 13.78 55.30 6.98
C PRO A 576 14.81 55.63 8.06
N PHE A 577 15.69 54.68 8.36
CA PHE A 577 16.83 54.93 9.26
C PHE A 577 17.92 55.71 8.51
N GLU A 578 18.31 56.88 9.03
CA GLU A 578 19.38 57.69 8.44
C GLU A 578 20.77 57.12 8.76
N ASN A 579 20.93 56.54 9.95
CA ASN A 579 22.22 56.03 10.42
C ASN A 579 22.57 54.67 9.78
N THR A 580 23.61 54.65 8.97
CA THR A 580 24.14 53.43 8.31
C THR A 580 24.72 52.43 9.31
N HIS A 581 25.37 52.88 10.38
CA HIS A 581 25.89 52.00 11.42
C HIS A 581 24.75 51.23 12.13
N PHE A 582 23.63 51.90 12.38
CA PHE A 582 22.44 51.25 12.94
C PHE A 582 21.91 50.15 12.02
N LYS A 583 21.79 50.42 10.71
CA LYS A 583 21.35 49.42 9.72
C LYS A 583 22.26 48.20 9.69
N MET A 584 23.57 48.39 9.74
CA MET A 584 24.54 47.29 9.71
C MET A 584 24.45 46.41 10.98
N ILE A 585 24.32 47.02 12.16
CA ILE A 585 24.12 46.24 13.40
C ILE A 585 22.77 45.51 13.38
N LEU A 586 21.71 46.15 12.88
CA LEU A 586 20.41 45.49 12.72
C LEU A 586 20.51 44.29 11.77
N LEU A 587 21.27 44.41 10.67
CA LEU A 587 21.54 43.29 9.77
C LEU A 587 22.29 42.16 10.48
N VAL A 588 23.27 42.47 11.35
CA VAL A 588 23.96 41.45 12.17
C VAL A 588 22.98 40.74 13.10
N ILE A 589 22.07 41.48 13.77
CA ILE A 589 21.02 40.89 14.61
C ILE A 589 20.13 39.94 13.79
N ILE A 590 19.75 40.34 12.57
CA ILE A 590 18.94 39.54 11.64
C ILE A 590 19.68 38.26 11.19
N VAL A 591 20.97 38.37 10.87
CA VAL A 591 21.80 37.20 10.50
C VAL A 591 21.97 36.27 11.68
N CYS A 592 22.26 36.79 12.87
CA CYS A 592 22.34 36.00 14.11
C CYS A 592 21.03 35.27 14.41
N ASN A 593 19.88 35.92 14.16
CA ASN A 593 18.57 35.30 14.27
C ASN A 593 18.41 34.13 13.27
N ALA A 594 18.76 34.35 12.00
CA ALA A 594 18.71 33.30 10.98
C ALA A 594 19.55 32.08 11.37
N VAL A 595 20.80 32.30 11.79
CA VAL A 595 21.72 31.25 12.25
C VAL A 595 21.16 30.52 13.47
N SER A 596 20.62 31.27 14.45
CA SER A 596 20.03 30.67 15.66
C SER A 596 18.82 29.80 15.35
N CYS A 597 17.94 30.28 14.46
CA CYS A 597 16.75 29.57 14.00
C CYS A 597 17.13 28.22 13.35
N LEU A 598 18.11 28.22 12.45
CA LEU A 598 18.60 27.00 11.79
C LEU A 598 19.32 26.06 12.76
N PHE A 599 20.18 26.61 13.62
CA PHE A 599 20.96 25.84 14.59
C PHE A 599 20.08 25.11 15.61
N ILE A 600 19.04 25.77 16.13
CA ILE A 600 18.12 25.14 17.09
C ILE A 600 17.36 23.98 16.45
N GLU A 601 16.83 24.14 15.23
CA GLU A 601 16.11 23.04 14.57
C GLU A 601 17.06 21.87 14.25
N PHE A 602 18.31 22.15 13.85
CA PHE A 602 19.33 21.13 13.67
C PHE A 602 19.64 20.36 14.96
N LEU A 603 19.87 21.06 16.08
CA LEU A 603 20.16 20.45 17.38
C LEU A 603 19.01 19.57 17.89
N ILE A 604 17.77 20.06 17.79
CA ILE A 604 16.59 19.36 18.30
C ILE A 604 16.31 18.10 17.49
N VAL A 605 16.40 18.19 16.16
CA VAL A 605 15.95 17.11 15.28
C VAL A 605 17.07 16.11 14.96
N ASP A 606 18.30 16.56 14.72
CA ASP A 606 19.39 15.69 14.25
C ASP A 606 20.26 15.17 15.39
N PHE A 607 20.59 16.01 16.37
CA PHE A 607 21.41 15.56 17.51
C PHE A 607 20.61 14.73 18.52
N ASN A 608 19.28 14.65 18.34
CA ASN A 608 18.38 13.79 19.12
C ASN A 608 18.62 13.98 20.63
N ILE A 609 18.97 15.21 21.05
CA ILE A 609 19.36 15.59 22.42
C ILE A 609 18.28 15.15 23.40
N PHE A 610 17.02 15.30 22.98
CA PHE A 610 15.88 14.86 23.77
C PHE A 610 15.81 13.33 23.93
N SER A 611 16.23 12.53 22.95
CA SER A 611 16.31 11.07 23.14
C SER A 611 17.33 10.66 24.20
N ARG A 612 18.35 11.51 24.46
CA ARG A 612 19.33 11.31 25.53
C ARG A 612 18.80 11.84 26.87
N LEU A 613 18.17 13.02 26.89
CA LEU A 613 17.50 13.57 28.10
C LEU A 613 16.33 12.70 28.58
N ARG A 614 15.51 12.20 27.67
CA ARG A 614 14.42 11.24 27.97
C ARG A 614 14.93 9.86 28.42
N ARG A 615 16.17 9.48 28.10
CA ARG A 615 16.76 8.27 28.70
C ARG A 615 17.14 8.50 30.16
N LYS A 616 17.51 9.73 30.54
CA LYS A 616 17.83 10.12 31.93
C LYS A 616 16.57 10.32 32.78
N PHE A 617 15.53 10.95 32.23
CA PHE A 617 14.23 11.09 32.87
C PHE A 617 13.30 9.98 32.39
N GLN A 618 13.06 8.95 33.21
CA GLN A 618 12.22 7.78 32.92
C GLN A 618 10.72 8.14 32.69
N TRP A 619 10.43 8.97 31.70
CA TRP A 619 9.07 9.44 31.43
C TRP A 619 8.32 8.44 30.55
N ARG A 620 7.36 7.77 31.21
CA ARG A 620 6.30 6.86 30.71
C ARG A 620 6.71 5.94 29.56
N LYS A 621 6.81 4.64 29.85
CA LYS A 621 6.98 3.58 28.84
C LYS A 621 5.88 3.72 27.78
N ARG A 622 6.30 3.83 26.52
CA ARG A 622 5.40 3.96 25.38
C ARG A 622 4.55 2.68 25.26
N LYS A 623 3.22 2.81 25.09
CA LYS A 623 2.35 1.67 24.76
C LYS A 623 2.93 0.97 23.53
N VAL A 624 3.42 -0.26 23.72
CA VAL A 624 3.97 -1.08 22.64
C VAL A 624 2.80 -1.61 21.84
N LYS A 625 2.88 -1.46 20.51
CA LYS A 625 1.83 -1.94 19.61
C LYS A 625 1.59 -3.44 19.78
N LEU A 626 0.36 -3.89 19.59
CA LEU A 626 -0.03 -5.29 19.83
C LEU A 626 0.85 -6.29 19.06
N HIS A 627 1.00 -6.13 17.74
CA HIS A 627 1.87 -7.01 16.94
C HIS A 627 3.32 -7.09 17.43
N LYS A 628 3.87 -5.98 17.95
CA LYS A 628 5.24 -5.98 18.48
C LYS A 628 5.37 -6.73 19.80
N LYS A 629 4.29 -6.77 20.60
CA LYS A 629 4.24 -7.62 21.79
C LYS A 629 4.20 -9.08 21.36
N LEU A 630 3.38 -9.38 20.35
CA LEU A 630 3.21 -10.72 19.82
C LEU A 630 4.50 -11.27 19.16
N ASP A 631 5.18 -10.49 18.32
CA ASP A 631 6.47 -10.87 17.74
C ASP A 631 7.52 -11.16 18.80
N ARG A 632 7.54 -10.39 19.90
CA ARG A 632 8.43 -10.66 21.04
C ARG A 632 8.08 -11.94 21.77
N GLN A 633 6.79 -12.20 21.99
CA GLN A 633 6.34 -13.46 22.60
C GLN A 633 6.74 -14.65 21.73
N LEU A 634 6.50 -14.58 20.42
CA LEU A 634 6.88 -15.63 19.47
C LEU A 634 8.39 -15.83 19.38
N GLN A 635 9.21 -14.79 19.58
CA GLN A 635 10.67 -14.93 19.63
C GLN A 635 11.17 -15.62 20.91
N LEU A 636 10.40 -15.57 22.00
CA LEU A 636 10.73 -16.19 23.28
C LEU A 636 10.29 -17.66 23.35
N MET A 637 9.32 -18.06 22.52
CA MET A 637 8.86 -19.44 22.44
C MET A 637 9.81 -20.26 21.56
N CYS A 638 10.64 -21.12 22.16
CA CYS A 638 11.59 -21.96 21.44
C CYS A 638 10.91 -23.14 20.71
N ASP A 639 9.82 -23.67 21.26
CA ASP A 639 9.16 -24.90 20.78
C ASP A 639 7.92 -24.62 19.92
N TRP A 640 7.77 -23.37 19.46
CA TRP A 640 6.62 -22.91 18.70
C TRP A 640 7.03 -22.51 17.28
N PRO A 641 6.34 -22.98 16.22
CA PRO A 641 5.17 -23.87 16.23
C PRO A 641 5.55 -25.36 16.35
N PRO A 642 4.64 -26.21 16.85
CA PRO A 642 4.90 -27.63 17.05
C PRO A 642 4.78 -28.40 15.71
N VAL A 643 5.83 -28.29 14.89
CA VAL A 643 5.92 -28.96 13.57
C VAL A 643 5.79 -30.47 13.73
N GLY A 644 4.90 -31.09 12.96
CA GLY A 644 4.66 -32.54 13.01
C GLY A 644 3.69 -33.02 14.10
N ASN A 645 3.24 -32.14 15.01
CA ASN A 645 2.24 -32.47 16.02
C ASN A 645 0.88 -31.86 15.68
N CYS A 646 -0.21 -32.53 16.07
CA CYS A 646 -1.55 -31.98 16.01
C CYS A 646 -1.82 -31.10 17.24
N THR A 647 -2.46 -29.94 17.04
CA THR A 647 -2.92 -29.07 18.12
C THR A 647 -4.45 -29.07 18.18
N TYR A 648 -5.03 -29.33 19.36
CA TYR A 648 -6.49 -29.42 19.55
C TYR A 648 -7.08 -28.16 20.17
N ALA A 649 -8.39 -27.93 19.99
CA ALA A 649 -9.09 -26.77 20.53
C ALA A 649 -9.13 -26.75 22.07
N SER A 650 -9.28 -27.91 22.71
CA SER A 650 -9.25 -28.08 24.18
C SER A 650 -7.93 -27.66 24.84
N ASP A 651 -6.79 -27.86 24.17
CA ASP A 651 -5.46 -27.46 24.68
C ASP A 651 -5.39 -25.97 25.01
N PHE A 652 -6.10 -25.14 24.24
CA PHE A 652 -6.14 -23.70 24.44
C PHE A 652 -7.16 -23.24 25.48
N LEU A 653 -8.27 -23.98 25.67
CA LEU A 653 -9.22 -23.71 26.75
C LEU A 653 -8.59 -23.96 28.14
N ALA A 654 -7.71 -24.97 28.27
CA ALA A 654 -6.97 -25.25 29.51
C ALA A 654 -5.83 -24.24 29.77
N SER A 655 -5.18 -23.73 28.71
CA SER A 655 -4.14 -22.68 28.83
C SER A 655 -4.70 -21.29 29.12
N ASN A 656 -5.98 -21.04 28.82
CA ASN A 656 -6.64 -19.75 28.97
C ASN A 656 -6.86 -19.31 30.42
N THR A 657 -6.95 -20.23 31.37
CA THR A 657 -7.00 -19.91 32.82
C THR A 657 -5.66 -19.39 33.35
N VAL A 658 -4.54 -19.74 32.71
CA VAL A 658 -3.19 -19.30 33.10
C VAL A 658 -2.71 -18.10 32.29
N ALA A 659 -3.08 -18.00 31.00
CA ALA A 659 -2.72 -16.86 30.16
C ALA A 659 -3.54 -15.60 30.47
N ASN A 660 -4.84 -15.74 30.81
CA ASN A 660 -5.67 -14.60 31.18
C ASN A 660 -5.32 -14.03 32.57
N SER A 661 -4.86 -14.86 33.52
CA SER A 661 -4.37 -14.38 34.81
C SER A 661 -3.09 -13.55 34.68
N ILE A 662 -2.22 -13.87 33.72
CA ILE A 662 -1.00 -13.09 33.41
C ILE A 662 -1.35 -11.78 32.66
N ILE A 663 -2.39 -11.76 31.83
CA ILE A 663 -2.85 -10.54 31.13
C ILE A 663 -3.59 -9.59 32.09
N GLU A 664 -4.43 -10.11 32.98
CA GLU A 664 -5.11 -9.31 34.01
C GLU A 664 -4.13 -8.79 35.06
N GLN A 665 -3.18 -9.60 35.55
CA GLN A 665 -2.15 -9.14 36.49
C GLN A 665 -1.25 -8.06 35.87
N ASN A 666 -0.81 -8.20 34.62
CA ASN A 666 0.00 -7.17 33.96
C ASN A 666 -0.79 -5.89 33.64
N SER A 667 -2.13 -5.99 33.48
CA SER A 667 -3.00 -4.81 33.33
C SER A 667 -3.21 -4.08 34.66
N MET A 668 -3.38 -4.81 35.77
CA MET A 668 -3.50 -4.27 37.12
C MET A 668 -2.18 -3.67 37.62
N ASP A 669 -1.04 -4.29 37.35
CA ASP A 669 0.26 -3.73 37.73
C ASP A 669 0.56 -2.43 36.97
N THR A 670 0.12 -2.30 35.71
CA THR A 670 0.24 -1.02 34.98
C THR A 670 -0.72 0.07 35.45
N SER A 671 -1.87 -0.26 36.05
CA SER A 671 -2.78 0.72 36.64
C SER A 671 -2.39 1.10 38.07
N ILE A 672 -1.77 0.20 38.83
CA ILE A 672 -1.24 0.47 40.18
C ILE A 672 0.07 1.27 40.13
N GLU A 673 0.92 1.09 39.10
CA GLU A 673 2.09 1.97 38.84
C GLU A 673 1.72 3.33 38.21
N MET A 674 0.47 3.54 37.77
CA MET A 674 0.01 4.85 37.29
C MET A 674 -0.66 5.69 38.38
N SER A 675 -0.99 5.09 39.53
CA SER A 675 -1.61 5.75 40.69
C SER A 675 -0.64 6.03 41.85
N ARG A 676 0.62 5.60 41.74
CA ARG A 676 1.77 6.07 42.54
C ARG A 676 2.69 6.90 41.66
#